data_AF-A0AB34G413-F1
#
_entry.id   AF-A0AB34G413-F1
#
_cell.length_a   1.000
_cell.length_b   1.000
_cell.length_c   1.000
_cell.angle_alpha   90.00
_cell.angle_beta   90.00
_cell.angle_gamma   90.00
#
_symmetry.space_group_name_H-M   'P 1'
#
loop_
_entity.id
_entity.type
_entity.pdbx_description
1 polymer ?
#
loop_
_entity_poly.entity_id
_entity_poly.type
_entity_poly.pdbx_seq_one_letter_code
_entity_poly.pdbx_strand_id
1 'polypeptide(L)'
;MGAGMSWLSNLMWAKKEIRILILGLDNAGKTTLLYRLKIGEVVTTIPTIGFNVESVTYKNLNFNVWDLGGQTSIRPYWRCYYANTAAVIFVVDSTDIERLQTASEELAAMLNEEELKDAALLVFANKQDQPGAKGAGEISEALRLGELRDRNWSIMACSAVDGSGVNEGMDWLVTYRADWFSAFPKPSLRQDKTAEHLATMGANEGPASTYRYDEKPVYTTSNGAPISNPSGWQRPGAMGPLLLQDFHLIDQLAHFDRERIPERVVHAKGAGAYGEFEVTHDVTDITSIDMFNKVGKKTKCVARFSTVGGEKGSADSARDPRGFSIKFYTEEGNWDWVYNNTPVFFLRDPTNFPLFIHTQKRNPQTNLKDATMFWDYLSTHQEAIHQVMHLFSDRGTPYSYRHMNGYSGHTHKWTKPDGSFVYTQVHLKTDQGSKTFTNEEAGKLASENPDWHTQDLFEAIQKGDYPSWTVYVQVLTPEQAEKFHWNIFDLTKVWPQKEVPLRPVGKFTLNKNVENYFAEIEQLAFSPSHLVPGVEPSADPVLQSRLFSYPDTHRHRLGTNYQQIPVNKPLNAFNPFQRDGALVVNGNYGANPNYPSSYRQLTYKPITPVPSHEQWSGSAVHALFQEINDDDFVQAKGLWDVLGRTPGQQDNYVSNVAGHLSAAHQDTRNRTYDMFSRVDAGLGKAIKEQTEKLVK
;
A
#
# COMPACT_ATOMS: atom_id res chain seq x y z
N MET A 1 -34.61 43.41 25.96
CA MET A 1 -33.82 43.27 27.20
C MET A 1 -33.63 41.78 27.43
N GLY A 2 -32.47 41.16 27.28
CA GLY A 2 -31.10 41.65 27.26
C GLY A 2 -30.27 40.74 28.17
N ALA A 3 -30.02 39.49 27.74
CA ALA A 3 -28.99 38.60 28.29
C ALA A 3 -28.96 37.32 27.44
N GLY A 4 -27.98 37.19 26.55
CA GLY A 4 -27.83 35.98 25.73
C GLY A 4 -26.83 36.17 24.60
N MET A 5 -25.53 36.13 24.95
CA MET A 5 -24.42 35.71 24.07
C MET A 5 -23.08 36.04 24.78
N SER A 6 -22.54 35.11 25.57
CA SER A 6 -21.12 35.13 25.95
C SER A 6 -20.55 33.74 26.20
N TRP A 7 -20.97 32.74 25.44
CA TRP A 7 -20.47 31.36 25.55
C TRP A 7 -20.08 30.74 24.19
N LEU A 8 -19.64 31.58 23.24
CA LEU A 8 -19.17 31.12 21.92
C LEU A 8 -17.79 31.68 21.52
N SER A 9 -17.03 32.31 22.42
CA SER A 9 -15.75 32.95 22.07
C SER A 9 -14.49 32.14 22.43
N ASN A 10 -14.59 30.91 22.94
CA ASN A 10 -13.44 30.14 23.43
C ASN A 10 -13.16 28.82 22.69
N LEU A 11 -13.72 28.61 21.49
CA LEU A 11 -13.44 27.44 20.68
C LEU A 11 -12.90 27.88 19.32
N MET A 12 -11.72 27.36 18.96
CA MET A 12 -10.87 27.64 17.77
C MET A 12 -9.73 28.64 18.00
N TRP A 13 -8.62 28.14 18.54
CA TRP A 13 -7.32 28.81 18.45
C TRP A 13 -6.34 27.83 17.81
N ALA A 14 -6.45 27.68 16.48
CA ALA A 14 -5.37 27.12 15.68
C ALA A 14 -4.19 28.09 15.74
N LYS A 15 -2.95 27.57 15.81
CA LYS A 15 -1.75 28.41 15.58
C LYS A 15 -1.92 29.07 14.20
N LYS A 16 -2.14 30.38 14.17
CA LYS A 16 -2.32 31.14 12.93
C LYS A 16 -1.00 31.08 12.14
N GLU A 17 -0.96 30.29 11.08
CA GLU A 17 0.17 30.26 10.15
C GLU A 17 0.13 31.51 9.27
N ILE A 18 1.24 32.24 9.21
CA ILE A 18 1.35 33.50 8.48
C ILE A 18 2.01 33.20 7.13
N ARG A 19 1.29 33.43 6.03
CA ARG A 19 1.82 33.19 4.68
C ARG A 19 2.72 34.33 4.21
N ILE A 20 3.93 33.99 3.78
CA ILE A 20 4.91 34.92 3.19
C ILE A 20 5.31 34.42 1.80
N LEU A 21 5.44 35.33 0.84
CA LEU A 21 6.04 35.03 -0.47
C LEU A 21 7.47 35.57 -0.54
N ILE A 22 8.41 34.79 -1.07
CA ILE A 22 9.75 35.25 -1.47
C ILE A 22 9.81 35.32 -2.99
N LEU A 23 10.06 36.52 -3.52
CA LEU A 23 10.05 36.85 -4.95
C LEU A 23 11.30 37.64 -5.35
N GLY A 24 11.53 37.76 -6.66
CA GLY A 24 12.72 38.38 -7.23
C GLY A 24 13.32 37.57 -8.37
N LEU A 25 14.26 38.18 -9.12
CA LEU A 25 14.85 37.55 -10.30
C LEU A 25 15.60 36.25 -9.98
N ASP A 26 15.82 35.42 -11.00
CA ASP A 26 16.72 34.26 -10.90
C ASP A 26 18.13 34.68 -10.46
N ASN A 27 18.82 33.80 -9.73
CA ASN A 27 20.13 34.03 -9.12
C ASN A 27 20.20 35.11 -8.01
N ALA A 28 19.09 35.75 -7.62
CA ALA A 28 19.09 36.75 -6.54
C ALA A 28 19.36 36.19 -5.12
N GLY A 29 19.36 34.86 -4.94
CA GLY A 29 19.66 34.22 -3.65
C GLY A 29 18.44 33.97 -2.75
N LYS A 30 17.22 33.94 -3.32
CA LYS A 30 15.95 33.70 -2.61
C LYS A 30 15.93 32.40 -1.80
N THR A 31 16.30 31.30 -2.43
CA THR A 31 16.30 29.97 -1.81
C THR A 31 17.37 29.85 -0.73
N THR A 32 18.55 30.42 -0.98
CA THR A 32 19.62 30.52 0.04
C THR A 32 19.15 31.32 1.26
N LEU A 33 18.44 32.42 1.03
CA LEU A 33 17.85 33.24 2.10
C LEU A 33 16.78 32.46 2.89
N LEU A 34 15.93 31.69 2.22
CA LEU A 34 14.93 30.84 2.86
C LEU A 34 15.57 29.79 3.77
N TYR A 35 16.59 29.07 3.28
CA TYR A 35 17.28 28.07 4.09
C TYR A 35 18.06 28.72 5.25
N ARG A 36 18.62 29.93 5.05
CA ARG A 36 19.21 30.69 6.14
C ARG A 36 18.21 30.94 7.26
N LEU A 37 16.99 31.37 6.92
CA LEU A 37 15.92 31.63 7.87
C LEU A 37 15.43 30.34 8.56
N LYS A 38 15.43 29.22 7.85
CA LYS A 38 14.90 27.93 8.36
C LYS A 38 15.88 27.19 9.29
N ILE A 39 17.13 27.05 8.88
CA ILE A 39 18.10 26.14 9.54
C ILE A 39 19.39 26.84 9.98
N GLY A 40 19.56 28.14 9.70
CA GLY A 40 20.75 28.90 10.10
C GLY A 40 22.02 28.59 9.30
N GLU A 41 21.97 27.70 8.30
CA GLU A 41 23.11 27.23 7.50
C GLU A 41 23.09 27.71 6.04
N VAL A 42 24.25 27.72 5.38
CA VAL A 42 24.39 27.98 3.94
C VAL A 42 24.16 26.70 3.17
N VAL A 43 23.15 26.68 2.29
CA VAL A 43 22.98 25.61 1.30
C VAL A 43 23.38 26.15 -0.07
N THR A 44 24.27 25.45 -0.78
CA THR A 44 24.55 25.75 -2.18
C THR A 44 23.35 25.35 -3.03
N THR A 45 22.69 26.32 -3.65
CA THR A 45 21.45 26.12 -4.40
C THR A 45 21.64 26.35 -5.89
N ILE A 46 21.00 25.51 -6.71
CA ILE A 46 20.77 25.75 -8.14
C ILE A 46 19.47 26.57 -8.27
N PRO A 47 19.28 27.43 -9.29
CA PRO A 47 18.06 28.25 -9.40
C PRO A 47 16.78 27.43 -9.34
N THR A 48 15.84 27.84 -8.49
CA THR A 48 14.57 27.14 -8.28
C THR A 48 13.75 27.07 -9.57
N ILE A 49 13.31 25.86 -9.90
CA ILE A 49 12.36 25.57 -10.97
C ILE A 49 10.99 25.37 -10.31
N GLY A 50 10.01 26.20 -10.67
CA GLY A 50 8.67 26.18 -10.06
C GLY A 50 8.62 26.95 -8.74
N PHE A 51 8.36 26.25 -7.63
CA PHE A 51 8.25 26.84 -6.29
C PHE A 51 8.70 25.86 -5.20
N ASN A 52 9.13 26.40 -4.05
CA ASN A 52 9.42 25.68 -2.83
C ASN A 52 8.59 26.24 -1.68
N VAL A 53 8.09 25.40 -0.77
CA VAL A 53 7.29 25.85 0.38
C VAL A 53 7.91 25.31 1.66
N GLU A 54 8.20 26.22 2.59
CA GLU A 54 8.86 25.87 3.84
C GLU A 54 8.24 26.57 5.04
N SER A 55 8.22 25.87 6.17
CA SER A 55 7.80 26.44 7.45
C SER A 55 9.01 27.00 8.20
N VAL A 56 9.00 28.31 8.49
CA VAL A 56 10.06 29.02 9.21
C VAL A 56 9.50 29.51 10.55
N THR A 57 10.12 29.12 11.65
CA THR A 57 9.78 29.65 12.97
C THR A 57 10.74 30.78 13.35
N TYR A 58 10.21 31.98 13.59
CA TYR A 58 11.01 33.15 13.98
C TYR A 58 10.31 33.94 15.08
N LYS A 59 11.01 34.19 16.21
CA LYS A 59 10.49 34.88 17.41
C LYS A 59 9.07 34.42 17.84
N ASN A 60 8.84 33.10 17.88
CA ASN A 60 7.57 32.45 18.23
C ASN A 60 6.41 32.59 17.22
N LEU A 61 6.67 33.14 16.03
CA LEU A 61 5.75 33.10 14.90
C LEU A 61 6.13 31.97 13.95
N ASN A 62 5.12 31.34 13.34
CA ASN A 62 5.30 30.34 12.30
C ASN A 62 4.92 30.95 10.96
N PHE A 63 5.89 31.06 10.06
CA PHE A 63 5.74 31.53 8.70
C PHE A 63 5.66 30.35 7.74
N ASN A 64 4.64 30.35 6.89
CA ASN A 64 4.53 29.46 5.75
C ASN A 64 5.08 30.22 4.52
N VAL A 65 6.34 29.96 4.18
CA VAL A 65 7.12 30.76 3.24
C VAL A 65 7.18 30.06 1.87
N TRP A 66 6.70 30.74 0.85
CA TRP A 66 6.66 30.27 -0.53
C TRP A 66 7.77 30.96 -1.34
N ASP A 67 8.82 30.24 -1.69
CA ASP A 67 9.91 30.71 -2.55
C ASP A 67 9.60 30.34 -4.01
N LEU A 68 9.35 31.35 -4.85
CA LEU A 68 9.01 31.13 -6.27
C LEU A 68 10.22 31.31 -7.18
N GLY A 69 10.29 30.53 -8.25
CA GLY A 69 11.31 30.66 -9.28
C GLY A 69 11.31 32.05 -9.94
N GLY A 70 12.50 32.60 -10.17
CA GLY A 70 12.68 33.95 -10.72
C GLY A 70 13.00 34.00 -12.22
N GLN A 71 12.98 32.85 -12.90
CA GLN A 71 13.28 32.76 -14.34
C GLN A 71 12.18 33.47 -15.14
N THR A 72 12.54 34.10 -16.27
CA THR A 72 11.59 34.86 -17.11
C THR A 72 10.33 34.07 -17.47
N SER A 73 10.43 32.76 -17.68
CA SER A 73 9.29 31.88 -18.00
C SER A 73 8.32 31.66 -16.83
N ILE A 74 8.76 31.87 -15.58
CA ILE A 74 7.99 31.56 -14.36
C ILE A 74 7.31 32.82 -13.78
N ARG A 75 7.87 34.02 -13.99
CA ARG A 75 7.36 35.28 -13.40
C ARG A 75 5.88 35.56 -13.70
N PRO A 76 5.33 35.30 -14.90
CA PRO A 76 3.90 35.49 -15.16
C PRO A 76 2.96 34.64 -14.29
N TYR A 77 3.49 33.59 -13.65
CA TYR A 77 2.75 32.70 -12.77
C TYR A 77 2.84 33.10 -11.29
N TRP A 78 3.63 34.10 -10.90
CA TRP A 78 3.69 34.59 -9.52
C TRP A 78 2.31 34.98 -8.99
N ARG A 79 1.47 35.58 -9.84
CA ARG A 79 0.09 35.96 -9.52
C ARG A 79 -0.80 34.83 -9.03
N CYS A 80 -0.52 33.58 -9.43
CA CYS A 80 -1.26 32.41 -8.96
C CYS A 80 -1.06 32.15 -7.45
N TYR A 81 -0.10 32.82 -6.81
CA TYR A 81 0.27 32.58 -5.41
C TYR A 81 -0.01 33.76 -4.48
N TYR A 82 -0.51 34.90 -4.99
CA TYR A 82 -0.68 36.13 -4.20
C TYR A 82 -1.77 36.04 -3.12
N ALA A 83 -2.84 35.28 -3.36
CA ALA A 83 -3.98 35.18 -2.45
C ALA A 83 -3.55 34.85 -1.00
N ASN A 84 -4.13 35.56 -0.02
CA ASN A 84 -3.87 35.37 1.41
C ASN A 84 -2.40 35.57 1.84
N THR A 85 -1.62 36.37 1.11
CA THR A 85 -0.23 36.68 1.46
C THR A 85 -0.17 37.83 2.46
N ALA A 86 0.46 37.59 3.62
CA ALA A 86 0.55 38.59 4.68
C ALA A 86 1.75 39.53 4.50
N ALA A 87 2.81 39.07 3.84
CA ALA A 87 3.98 39.85 3.47
C ALA A 87 4.70 39.26 2.25
N VAL A 88 5.36 40.14 1.49
CA VAL A 88 6.25 39.79 0.39
C VAL A 88 7.68 40.18 0.76
N ILE A 89 8.59 39.23 0.62
CA ILE A 89 10.03 39.44 0.68
C ILE A 89 10.55 39.46 -0.75
N PHE A 90 11.00 40.62 -1.23
CA PHE A 90 11.56 40.77 -2.56
C PHE A 90 13.08 40.81 -2.49
N VAL A 91 13.77 39.85 -3.11
CA VAL A 91 15.23 39.71 -3.02
C VAL A 91 15.86 40.19 -4.31
N VAL A 92 16.82 41.10 -4.19
CA VAL A 92 17.57 41.69 -5.30
C VAL A 92 19.04 41.35 -5.17
N ASP A 93 19.64 40.93 -6.27
CA ASP A 93 21.09 40.76 -6.38
C ASP A 93 21.75 42.14 -6.48
N SER A 94 22.43 42.58 -5.43
CA SER A 94 23.10 43.88 -5.41
C SER A 94 24.32 43.97 -6.33
N THR A 95 24.79 42.85 -6.89
CA THR A 95 25.91 42.83 -7.85
C THR A 95 25.44 42.91 -9.31
N ASP A 96 24.15 42.65 -9.57
CA ASP A 96 23.60 42.51 -10.91
C ASP A 96 22.98 43.82 -11.41
N ILE A 97 23.85 44.79 -11.70
CA ILE A 97 23.44 46.15 -12.09
C ILE A 97 22.66 46.14 -13.42
N GLU A 98 23.00 45.24 -14.34
CA GLU A 98 22.38 45.16 -15.67
C GLU A 98 20.90 44.80 -15.61
N ARG A 99 20.49 43.97 -14.63
CA ARG A 99 19.10 43.50 -14.49
C ARG A 99 18.30 44.26 -13.43
N LEU A 100 18.84 45.32 -12.82
CA LEU A 100 18.13 46.14 -11.83
C LEU A 100 16.85 46.78 -12.39
N GLN A 101 16.89 47.28 -13.63
CA GLN A 101 15.71 47.85 -14.29
C GLN A 101 14.59 46.80 -14.42
N THR A 102 14.95 45.57 -14.82
CA THR A 102 14.00 44.46 -14.89
C THR A 102 13.45 44.11 -13.51
N ALA A 103 14.28 44.09 -12.47
CA ALA A 103 13.81 43.85 -11.09
C ALA A 103 12.80 44.93 -10.64
N SER A 104 13.04 46.19 -11.00
CA SER A 104 12.11 47.30 -10.72
C SER A 104 10.77 47.14 -11.44
N GLU A 105 10.78 46.73 -12.71
CA GLU A 105 9.56 46.54 -13.50
C GLU A 105 8.71 45.38 -12.97
N GLU A 106 9.35 44.26 -12.61
CA GLU A 106 8.67 43.09 -12.04
C GLU A 106 8.10 43.40 -10.65
N LEU A 107 8.85 44.14 -9.82
CA LEU A 107 8.36 44.61 -8.53
C LEU A 107 7.12 45.51 -8.72
N ALA A 108 7.18 46.49 -9.62
CA ALA A 108 6.05 47.37 -9.90
C ALA A 108 4.82 46.62 -10.43
N ALA A 109 5.02 45.67 -11.34
CA ALA A 109 3.95 44.82 -11.87
C ALA A 109 3.29 43.99 -10.76
N MET A 110 4.09 43.37 -9.88
CA MET A 110 3.61 42.60 -8.74
C MET A 110 2.81 43.46 -7.75
N LEU A 111 3.30 44.67 -7.42
CA LEU A 111 2.66 45.52 -6.41
C LEU A 111 1.32 46.11 -6.91
N ASN A 112 1.07 46.16 -8.21
CA ASN A 112 -0.20 46.63 -8.79
C ASN A 112 -1.37 45.64 -8.64
N GLU A 113 -1.11 44.41 -8.19
CA GLU A 113 -2.11 43.35 -8.07
C GLU A 113 -2.91 43.50 -6.77
N GLU A 114 -4.24 43.43 -6.87
CA GLU A 114 -5.16 43.77 -5.77
C GLU A 114 -4.98 42.85 -4.57
N GLU A 115 -4.63 41.59 -4.80
CA GLU A 115 -4.39 40.56 -3.80
C GLU A 115 -3.21 40.87 -2.87
N LEU A 116 -2.29 41.76 -3.28
CA LEU A 116 -1.12 42.16 -2.49
C LEU A 116 -1.25 43.55 -1.87
N LYS A 117 -2.41 44.21 -1.98
CA LYS A 117 -2.64 45.57 -1.48
C LYS A 117 -2.33 45.73 0.01
N ASP A 118 -2.69 44.74 0.82
CA ASP A 118 -2.50 44.76 2.28
C ASP A 118 -1.20 44.04 2.74
N ALA A 119 -0.39 43.52 1.81
CA ALA A 119 0.84 42.81 2.12
C ALA A 119 1.97 43.80 2.46
N ALA A 120 2.70 43.54 3.56
CA ALA A 120 3.92 44.27 3.86
C ALA A 120 5.02 43.92 2.86
N LEU A 121 5.85 44.89 2.46
CA LEU A 121 6.97 44.65 1.54
C LEU A 121 8.32 44.76 2.26
N LEU A 122 9.09 43.68 2.30
CA LEU A 122 10.48 43.71 2.75
C LEU A 122 11.39 43.46 1.54
N VAL A 123 12.30 44.38 1.26
CA VAL A 123 13.29 44.23 0.19
C VAL A 123 14.63 43.86 0.79
N PHE A 124 15.25 42.80 0.27
CA PHE A 124 16.62 42.44 0.60
C PHE A 124 17.55 42.80 -0.55
N ALA A 125 18.44 43.75 -0.32
CA ALA A 125 19.60 44.05 -1.17
C ALA A 125 20.69 43.02 -0.83
N ASN A 126 20.62 41.86 -1.49
CA ASN A 126 21.36 40.64 -1.17
C ASN A 126 22.74 40.60 -1.87
N LYS A 127 23.61 39.70 -1.40
CA LYS A 127 25.00 39.50 -1.86
C LYS A 127 25.97 40.62 -1.46
N GLN A 128 25.76 41.24 -0.30
CA GLN A 128 26.69 42.23 0.25
C GLN A 128 28.07 41.65 0.62
N ASP A 129 28.20 40.32 0.62
CA ASP A 129 29.49 39.60 0.74
C ASP A 129 30.37 39.70 -0.52
N GLN A 130 29.80 40.11 -1.66
CA GLN A 130 30.50 40.15 -2.95
C GLN A 130 31.08 41.53 -3.26
N PRO A 131 32.29 41.60 -3.86
CA PRO A 131 32.89 42.87 -4.25
C PRO A 131 32.04 43.56 -5.34
N GLY A 132 31.79 44.86 -5.18
CA GLY A 132 30.99 45.65 -6.12
C GLY A 132 29.49 45.62 -5.87
N ALA A 133 29.02 44.97 -4.80
CA ALA A 133 27.61 45.00 -4.40
C ALA A 133 27.17 46.42 -4.05
N LYS A 134 26.06 46.86 -4.65
CA LYS A 134 25.41 48.13 -4.40
C LYS A 134 24.71 48.14 -3.05
N GLY A 135 24.84 49.25 -2.32
CA GLY A 135 24.24 49.39 -0.99
C GLY A 135 22.71 49.48 -1.06
N ALA A 136 22.04 49.26 0.07
CA ALA A 136 20.57 49.33 0.15
C ALA A 136 19.99 50.68 -0.34
N GLY A 137 20.69 51.80 -0.13
CA GLY A 137 20.24 53.12 -0.63
C GLY A 137 20.18 53.19 -2.16
N GLU A 138 21.21 52.67 -2.84
CA GLU A 138 21.28 52.65 -4.30
C GLU A 138 20.22 51.69 -4.89
N ILE A 139 20.02 50.52 -4.27
CA ILE A 139 18.96 49.59 -4.67
C ILE A 139 17.58 50.21 -4.44
N SER A 140 17.37 50.94 -3.34
CA SER A 140 16.12 51.63 -3.05
C SER A 140 15.77 52.68 -4.11
N GLU A 141 16.76 53.43 -4.58
CA GLU A 141 16.59 54.42 -5.65
C GLU A 141 16.28 53.73 -6.99
N ALA A 142 17.03 52.68 -7.32
CA ALA A 142 16.83 51.91 -8.56
C ALA A 142 15.45 51.25 -8.65
N LEU A 143 14.92 50.73 -7.54
CA LEU A 143 13.58 50.13 -7.47
C LEU A 143 12.47 51.16 -7.23
N ARG A 144 12.81 52.45 -7.10
CA ARG A 144 11.89 53.56 -6.84
C ARG A 144 11.01 53.35 -5.60
N LEU A 145 11.54 52.71 -4.56
CA LEU A 145 10.76 52.41 -3.34
C LEU A 145 10.23 53.68 -2.67
N GLY A 146 10.94 54.81 -2.80
CA GLY A 146 10.51 56.12 -2.29
C GLY A 146 9.22 56.66 -2.92
N GLU A 147 8.78 56.11 -4.06
CA GLU A 147 7.51 56.48 -4.71
C GLU A 147 6.31 55.71 -4.14
N LEU A 148 6.54 54.61 -3.41
CA LEU A 148 5.49 53.79 -2.80
C LEU A 148 4.90 54.52 -1.57
N ARG A 149 3.66 54.99 -1.70
CA ARG A 149 2.91 55.70 -0.64
C ARG A 149 1.72 54.92 -0.09
N ASP A 150 1.33 53.85 -0.78
CA ASP A 150 0.13 53.06 -0.52
C ASP A 150 0.38 51.86 0.41
N ARG A 151 1.64 51.55 0.70
CA ARG A 151 2.03 50.40 1.53
C ARG A 151 3.27 50.70 2.35
N ASN A 152 3.42 49.94 3.42
CA ASN A 152 4.61 49.99 4.25
C ASN A 152 5.67 49.05 3.70
N TRP A 153 6.88 49.59 3.56
CA TRP A 153 8.01 48.86 3.04
C TRP A 153 9.30 49.17 3.82
N SER A 154 10.26 48.26 3.75
CA SER A 154 11.63 48.50 4.21
C SER A 154 12.62 47.78 3.32
N ILE A 155 13.85 48.26 3.32
CA ILE A 155 14.96 47.67 2.58
C ILE A 155 16.13 47.42 3.52
N MET A 156 16.71 46.22 3.46
CA MET A 156 17.89 45.84 4.23
C MET A 156 18.99 45.35 3.32
N ALA A 157 20.20 45.86 3.53
CA ALA A 157 21.42 45.28 2.97
C ALA A 157 21.68 43.96 3.68
N CYS A 158 21.87 42.87 2.95
CA CYS A 158 22.10 41.56 3.55
C CYS A 158 23.01 40.65 2.73
N SER A 159 23.48 39.58 3.35
CA SER A 159 24.00 38.41 2.65
C SER A 159 23.32 37.14 3.14
N ALA A 160 22.68 36.42 2.23
CA ALA A 160 22.15 35.09 2.52
C ALA A 160 23.26 34.07 2.88
N VAL A 161 24.51 34.33 2.45
CA VAL A 161 25.66 33.43 2.62
C VAL A 161 26.36 33.60 3.96
N ASP A 162 26.39 34.78 4.56
CA ASP A 162 26.92 34.95 5.92
C ASP A 162 25.84 35.23 6.97
N GLY A 163 24.63 35.57 6.54
CA GLY A 163 23.46 35.85 7.40
C GLY A 163 23.38 37.29 7.90
N SER A 164 24.33 38.16 7.56
CA SER A 164 24.31 39.58 7.91
C SER A 164 23.08 40.28 7.33
N GLY A 165 22.43 41.15 8.10
CA GLY A 165 21.28 41.95 7.65
C GLY A 165 19.95 41.19 7.56
N VAL A 166 19.96 39.86 7.59
CA VAL A 166 18.76 39.02 7.41
C VAL A 166 17.83 39.11 8.61
N ASN A 167 18.39 39.01 9.82
CA ASN A 167 17.61 39.09 11.07
C ASN A 167 17.05 40.49 11.30
N GLU A 168 17.79 41.54 10.94
CA GLU A 168 17.32 42.93 11.02
C GLU A 168 16.08 43.16 10.14
N GLY A 169 16.06 42.60 8.93
CA GLY A 169 14.90 42.67 8.04
C GLY A 169 13.69 41.91 8.58
N MET A 170 13.89 40.70 9.09
CA MET A 170 12.82 39.93 9.72
C MET A 170 12.30 40.59 11.00
N ASP A 171 13.18 41.23 11.78
CA ASP A 171 12.82 41.99 12.96
C ASP A 171 11.94 43.19 12.61
N TRP A 172 12.26 43.91 11.54
CA TRP A 172 11.39 44.96 11.04
C TRP A 172 10.01 44.41 10.66
N LEU A 173 9.97 43.31 9.89
CA LEU A 173 8.72 42.72 9.40
C LEU A 173 7.79 42.29 10.56
N VAL A 174 8.39 41.66 11.57
CA VAL A 174 7.71 41.14 12.77
C VAL A 174 7.28 42.27 13.71
N THR A 175 8.08 43.33 13.83
CA THR A 175 7.76 44.50 14.65
C THR A 175 6.65 45.33 14.02
N TYR A 176 6.69 45.52 12.70
CA TYR A 176 5.66 46.23 11.95
C TYR A 176 4.31 45.52 12.03
N ARG A 177 4.30 44.18 11.99
CA ARG A 177 3.10 43.34 12.16
C ARG A 177 2.93 42.85 13.60
N ALA A 178 2.98 43.77 14.57
CA ALA A 178 2.73 43.45 15.98
C ALA A 178 1.35 42.80 16.23
N ASP A 179 0.40 43.00 15.31
CA ASP A 179 -0.90 42.31 15.28
C ASP A 179 -0.74 40.78 15.22
N TRP A 180 0.36 40.26 14.66
CA TRP A 180 0.67 38.83 14.63
C TRP A 180 0.90 38.21 16.01
N PHE A 181 1.25 39.01 17.03
CA PHE A 181 1.44 38.55 18.42
C PHE A 181 0.20 38.68 19.30
N SER A 182 -0.81 39.42 18.86
CA SER A 182 -2.00 39.77 19.68
C SER A 182 -2.94 38.59 20.00
N ALA A 183 -2.64 37.39 19.50
CA ALA A 183 -3.45 36.18 19.64
C ALA A 183 -2.87 35.13 20.62
N PHE A 184 -2.13 35.53 21.66
CA PHE A 184 -1.72 34.60 22.73
C PHE A 184 -1.87 35.22 24.13
N PRO A 185 -2.68 34.65 25.05
CA PRO A 185 -2.64 35.05 26.46
C PRO A 185 -1.42 34.45 27.16
N LYS A 186 -0.86 35.19 28.12
CA LYS A 186 0.26 34.78 28.99
C LYS A 186 -0.11 33.56 29.85
N PRO A 187 0.84 32.65 30.14
CA PRO A 187 0.57 31.47 30.95
C PRO A 187 0.40 31.84 32.42
N SER A 188 -0.71 31.45 33.04
CA SER A 188 -0.84 31.42 34.49
C SER A 188 -0.82 29.97 34.96
N LEU A 189 0.06 29.71 35.93
CA LEU A 189 0.19 28.45 36.63
C LEU A 189 -1.07 28.20 37.47
N ARG A 190 -1.91 27.25 37.04
CA ARG A 190 -2.82 26.54 37.93
C ARG A 190 -2.81 25.06 37.61
N GLN A 191 -2.44 24.29 38.63
CA GLN A 191 -2.74 22.87 38.73
C GLN A 191 -4.26 22.73 38.66
N ASP A 192 -4.78 22.05 37.63
CA ASP A 192 -6.14 21.54 37.69
C ASP A 192 -6.26 20.17 37.03
N LYS A 193 -6.98 19.33 37.75
CA LYS A 193 -7.18 17.89 37.58
C LYS A 193 -8.18 17.61 36.46
N THR A 194 -7.78 17.83 35.21
CA THR A 194 -8.59 17.53 34.02
C THR A 194 -7.81 16.78 32.94
N ALA A 195 -6.93 15.86 33.36
CA ALA A 195 -6.26 14.91 32.46
C ALA A 195 -7.12 13.67 32.12
N GLU A 196 -8.33 13.54 32.70
CA GLU A 196 -9.18 12.35 32.53
C GLU A 196 -10.25 12.46 31.44
N HIS A 197 -10.36 13.58 30.72
CA HIS A 197 -11.43 13.75 29.70
C HIS A 197 -10.97 14.11 28.28
N LEU A 198 -9.65 14.28 28.07
CA LEU A 198 -9.06 14.40 26.72
C LEU A 198 -8.16 13.19 26.36
N ALA A 199 -8.11 12.20 27.25
CA ALA A 199 -7.50 10.89 27.01
C ALA A 199 -8.49 9.86 26.42
N THR A 200 -9.73 10.25 26.10
CA THR A 200 -10.79 9.36 25.56
C THR A 200 -11.07 9.53 24.06
N MET A 201 -10.18 10.20 23.31
CA MET A 201 -10.08 10.01 21.84
C MET A 201 -8.86 9.17 21.43
N GLY A 202 -8.21 8.53 22.41
CA GLY A 202 -7.42 7.32 22.23
C GLY A 202 -8.02 6.25 23.14
N ALA A 203 -8.11 5.01 22.66
CA ALA A 203 -8.66 3.86 23.40
C ALA A 203 -10.19 3.80 23.58
N ASN A 204 -10.95 3.94 22.48
CA ASN A 204 -12.13 3.10 22.29
C ASN A 204 -11.84 2.11 21.16
N GLU A 205 -12.00 0.83 21.48
CA GLU A 205 -11.65 -0.33 20.67
C GLU A 205 -12.58 -0.47 19.45
N GLY A 206 -12.01 -0.27 18.25
CA GLY A 206 -12.64 -0.51 16.96
C GLY A 206 -12.31 0.59 15.94
N PRO A 207 -12.18 0.28 14.63
CA PRO A 207 -12.27 1.35 13.63
C PRO A 207 -13.61 2.05 13.86
N ALA A 208 -13.60 3.39 13.87
CA ALA A 208 -14.84 4.16 13.97
C ALA A 208 -15.72 3.80 12.76
N SER A 209 -16.62 2.84 12.94
CA SER A 209 -17.65 2.59 11.95
C SER A 209 -18.42 3.91 11.79
N THR A 210 -18.32 4.50 10.60
CA THR A 210 -19.13 5.65 10.22
C THR A 210 -20.54 5.21 9.82
N TYR A 211 -20.81 3.90 9.79
CA TYR A 211 -22.12 3.35 9.52
C TYR A 211 -23.01 3.49 10.76
N ARG A 212 -23.97 4.41 10.68
CA ARG A 212 -24.96 4.67 11.73
C ARG A 212 -26.34 4.73 11.10
N TYR A 213 -26.91 3.55 10.85
CA TYR A 213 -28.17 3.42 10.09
C TYR A 213 -29.35 4.17 10.73
N ASP A 214 -29.38 4.23 12.06
CA ASP A 214 -30.47 4.87 12.81
C ASP A 214 -30.27 6.38 13.02
N GLU A 215 -29.15 6.95 12.57
CA GLU A 215 -28.91 8.39 12.61
C GLU A 215 -29.41 9.07 11.33
N LYS A 216 -29.88 10.33 11.47
CA LYS A 216 -30.20 11.21 10.35
C LYS A 216 -29.13 12.29 10.23
N PRO A 217 -27.96 12.00 9.64
CA PRO A 217 -26.88 12.96 9.53
C PRO A 217 -27.26 14.11 8.58
N VAL A 218 -26.66 15.27 8.80
CA VAL A 218 -26.76 16.40 7.86
C VAL A 218 -25.88 16.10 6.65
N TYR A 219 -26.43 16.24 5.44
CA TYR A 219 -25.69 16.06 4.20
C TYR A 219 -24.73 17.24 3.97
N THR A 220 -23.47 16.94 3.66
CA THR A 220 -22.41 17.95 3.48
C THR A 220 -21.56 17.68 2.24
N THR A 221 -20.83 18.70 1.79
CA THR A 221 -19.66 18.55 0.91
C THR A 221 -18.49 17.90 1.64
N SER A 222 -17.41 17.58 0.92
CA SER A 222 -16.19 16.95 1.47
C SER A 222 -15.49 17.79 2.55
N ASN A 223 -15.65 19.11 2.53
CA ASN A 223 -15.13 20.03 3.55
C ASN A 223 -16.11 20.28 4.72
N GLY A 224 -17.23 19.57 4.78
CA GLY A 224 -18.20 19.64 5.88
C GLY A 224 -19.24 20.77 5.78
N ALA A 225 -19.30 21.51 4.67
CA ALA A 225 -20.33 22.53 4.49
C ALA A 225 -21.70 21.90 4.16
N PRO A 226 -22.81 22.32 4.78
CA PRO A 226 -24.12 21.73 4.57
C PRO A 226 -24.68 22.05 3.17
N ILE A 227 -25.36 21.08 2.55
CA ILE A 227 -26.02 21.24 1.24
C ILE A 227 -27.53 21.01 1.39
N SER A 228 -28.31 21.98 0.91
CA SER A 228 -29.77 21.97 1.03
C SER A 228 -30.47 21.13 -0.05
N ASN A 229 -29.85 20.95 -1.21
CA ASN A 229 -30.38 20.15 -2.32
C ASN A 229 -29.26 19.33 -2.97
N PRO A 230 -29.12 18.03 -2.65
CA PRO A 230 -28.03 17.18 -3.14
C PRO A 230 -28.13 16.85 -4.64
N SER A 231 -29.26 17.15 -5.30
CA SER A 231 -29.46 16.92 -6.73
C SER A 231 -29.51 18.22 -7.53
N GLY A 232 -29.35 19.37 -6.87
CA GLY A 232 -29.35 20.68 -7.52
C GLY A 232 -27.97 21.03 -8.10
N TRP A 233 -27.97 21.93 -9.08
CA TRP A 233 -26.75 22.51 -9.65
C TRP A 233 -27.01 23.97 -10.06
N GLN A 234 -25.98 24.80 -10.04
CA GLN A 234 -26.06 26.24 -10.30
C GLN A 234 -26.05 26.57 -11.79
N ARG A 235 -26.91 27.51 -12.16
CA ARG A 235 -27.19 27.96 -13.53
C ARG A 235 -27.87 29.32 -13.55
N PRO A 236 -27.69 30.14 -14.60
CA PRO A 236 -28.44 31.39 -14.74
C PRO A 236 -29.85 31.10 -15.24
N GLY A 237 -30.84 31.24 -14.35
CA GLY A 237 -32.25 30.97 -14.66
C GLY A 237 -32.56 29.48 -14.88
N ALA A 238 -33.84 29.14 -15.03
CA ALA A 238 -34.31 27.75 -15.05
C ALA A 238 -33.91 26.95 -16.30
N MET A 239 -33.31 27.58 -17.32
CA MET A 239 -32.88 26.93 -18.57
C MET A 239 -31.41 27.25 -18.95
N GLY A 240 -30.65 27.95 -18.11
CA GLY A 240 -29.27 28.35 -18.41
C GLY A 240 -28.23 27.23 -18.29
N PRO A 241 -27.00 27.49 -18.78
CA PRO A 241 -25.86 26.57 -18.71
C PRO A 241 -25.32 26.41 -17.28
N LEU A 242 -24.44 25.42 -17.10
CA LEU A 242 -23.77 25.15 -15.84
C LEU A 242 -22.77 26.25 -15.46
N LEU A 243 -22.62 26.55 -14.17
CA LEU A 243 -21.63 27.50 -13.66
C LEU A 243 -20.46 26.79 -12.99
N LEU A 244 -19.23 27.19 -13.32
CA LEU A 244 -18.00 26.63 -12.74
C LEU A 244 -17.86 26.90 -11.22
N GLN A 245 -18.57 27.89 -10.69
CA GLN A 245 -18.57 28.20 -9.25
C GLN A 245 -19.37 27.19 -8.41
N ASP A 246 -20.03 26.21 -9.03
CA ASP A 246 -20.75 25.17 -8.32
C ASP A 246 -19.78 24.15 -7.68
N PHE A 247 -19.29 24.49 -6.49
CA PHE A 247 -18.35 23.67 -5.76
C PHE A 247 -18.90 22.28 -5.43
N HIS A 248 -20.16 22.15 -5.03
CA HIS A 248 -20.75 20.87 -4.63
C HIS A 248 -20.77 19.88 -5.79
N LEU A 249 -21.19 20.33 -6.98
CA LEU A 249 -21.15 19.52 -8.18
C LEU A 249 -19.72 19.08 -8.53
N ILE A 250 -18.76 20.01 -8.51
CA ILE A 250 -17.37 19.72 -8.87
C ILE A 250 -16.74 18.74 -7.87
N ASP A 251 -16.99 18.95 -6.56
CA ASP A 251 -16.51 18.09 -5.47
C ASP A 251 -17.01 16.65 -5.63
N GLN A 252 -18.32 16.47 -5.90
CA GLN A 252 -18.91 15.15 -6.14
C GLN A 252 -18.31 14.45 -7.37
N LEU A 253 -18.28 15.13 -8.53
CA LEU A 253 -17.78 14.55 -9.77
C LEU A 253 -16.29 14.21 -9.66
N ALA A 254 -15.49 15.11 -9.08
CA ALA A 254 -14.05 14.89 -8.96
C ALA A 254 -13.71 13.71 -8.03
N HIS A 255 -14.50 13.48 -6.98
CA HIS A 255 -14.34 12.30 -6.13
C HIS A 255 -14.80 11.02 -6.85
N PHE A 256 -15.95 11.06 -7.54
CA PHE A 256 -16.46 9.94 -8.34
C PHE A 256 -15.41 9.46 -9.38
N ASP A 257 -14.79 10.40 -10.10
CA ASP A 257 -13.74 10.12 -11.09
C ASP A 257 -12.49 9.44 -10.49
N ARG A 258 -12.34 9.47 -9.15
CA ARG A 258 -11.18 8.95 -8.40
C ARG A 258 -11.52 7.76 -7.50
N GLU A 259 -12.71 7.17 -7.62
CA GLU A 259 -13.08 6.01 -6.81
C GLU A 259 -12.25 4.75 -7.10
N ARG A 260 -11.63 4.66 -8.29
CA ARG A 260 -10.88 3.47 -8.71
C ARG A 260 -9.40 3.61 -8.34
N ILE A 261 -8.87 2.57 -7.71
CA ILE A 261 -7.43 2.32 -7.58
C ILE A 261 -7.05 1.16 -8.51
N PRO A 262 -5.75 0.98 -8.84
CA PRO A 262 -5.32 -0.20 -9.57
C PRO A 262 -5.80 -1.48 -8.87
N GLU A 263 -6.33 -2.44 -9.62
CA GLU A 263 -6.59 -3.78 -9.08
C GLU A 263 -5.26 -4.48 -8.73
N ARG A 264 -5.34 -5.58 -8.00
CA ARG A 264 -4.15 -6.43 -7.81
C ARG A 264 -3.75 -7.04 -9.16
N VAL A 265 -2.46 -6.98 -9.50
CA VAL A 265 -1.94 -7.52 -10.78
C VAL A 265 -2.32 -9.00 -10.99
N VAL A 266 -2.41 -9.75 -9.89
CA VAL A 266 -2.95 -11.11 -9.80
C VAL A 266 -3.92 -11.16 -8.63
N HIS A 267 -4.85 -12.10 -8.65
CA HIS A 267 -5.85 -12.26 -7.59
C HIS A 267 -6.76 -11.04 -7.39
N ALA A 268 -7.14 -10.37 -8.50
CA ALA A 268 -7.97 -9.17 -8.49
C ALA A 268 -9.38 -9.43 -7.94
N LYS A 269 -10.09 -10.45 -8.47
CA LYS A 269 -11.41 -10.87 -8.00
C LYS A 269 -11.29 -11.64 -6.69
N GLY A 270 -12.08 -11.29 -5.68
CA GLY A 270 -12.06 -11.98 -4.40
C GLY A 270 -13.12 -11.50 -3.40
N ALA A 271 -13.18 -12.18 -2.27
CA ALA A 271 -14.05 -11.87 -1.14
C ALA A 271 -13.29 -12.07 0.17
N GLY A 272 -13.77 -11.51 1.26
CA GLY A 272 -13.12 -11.69 2.56
C GLY A 272 -14.04 -11.42 3.74
N ALA A 273 -13.57 -11.86 4.90
CA ALA A 273 -14.28 -11.74 6.16
C ALA A 273 -13.28 -11.72 7.33
N TYR A 274 -13.76 -11.26 8.48
CA TYR A 274 -13.02 -11.33 9.74
C TYR A 274 -13.35 -12.61 10.50
N GLY A 275 -12.42 -12.97 11.38
CA GLY A 275 -12.53 -14.16 12.19
C GLY A 275 -11.48 -14.22 13.29
N GLU A 276 -11.26 -15.42 13.78
CA GLU A 276 -10.26 -15.72 14.78
C GLU A 276 -9.58 -17.07 14.52
N PHE A 277 -8.31 -17.14 14.92
CA PHE A 277 -7.57 -18.38 15.04
C PHE A 277 -7.44 -18.75 16.52
N GLU A 278 -7.74 -19.99 16.86
CA GLU A 278 -7.64 -20.54 18.20
C GLU A 278 -6.63 -21.69 18.22
N VAL A 279 -5.66 -21.64 19.13
CA VAL A 279 -4.71 -22.74 19.37
C VAL A 279 -5.47 -23.88 20.07
N THR A 280 -5.45 -25.08 19.49
CA THR A 280 -6.15 -26.24 20.08
C THR A 280 -5.19 -27.31 20.57
N HIS A 281 -3.94 -27.29 20.11
CA HIS A 281 -2.91 -28.26 20.48
C HIS A 281 -1.63 -27.53 20.87
N ASP A 282 -0.91 -28.06 21.85
CA ASP A 282 0.40 -27.54 22.22
C ASP A 282 1.42 -27.88 21.12
N VAL A 283 2.11 -26.85 20.62
CA VAL A 283 3.17 -26.93 19.61
C VAL A 283 4.43 -26.20 20.05
N THR A 284 4.55 -25.87 21.34
CA THR A 284 5.69 -25.12 21.89
C THR A 284 7.03 -25.88 21.82
N ASP A 285 7.01 -27.19 21.57
CA ASP A 285 8.18 -28.01 21.30
C ASP A 285 8.81 -27.78 19.92
N ILE A 286 8.06 -27.17 18.98
CA ILE A 286 8.52 -26.89 17.60
C ILE A 286 8.62 -25.40 17.29
N THR A 287 8.18 -24.50 18.17
CA THR A 287 8.18 -23.07 17.88
C THR A 287 8.12 -22.18 19.13
N SER A 288 8.61 -20.96 19.00
CA SER A 288 8.53 -19.86 19.97
C SER A 288 7.53 -18.76 19.57
N ILE A 289 6.77 -18.96 18.48
CA ILE A 289 5.79 -17.97 17.99
C ILE A 289 4.74 -17.67 19.07
N ASP A 290 4.60 -16.39 19.46
CA ASP A 290 3.67 -15.97 20.51
C ASP A 290 2.21 -16.36 20.19
N MET A 291 1.79 -16.32 18.92
CA MET A 291 0.45 -16.74 18.49
C MET A 291 0.10 -18.18 18.88
N PHE A 292 1.10 -19.06 19.02
CA PHE A 292 0.93 -20.50 19.29
C PHE A 292 1.27 -20.93 20.72
N ASN A 293 1.71 -20.00 21.58
CA ASN A 293 2.35 -20.35 22.86
C ASN A 293 1.42 -20.88 23.96
N LYS A 294 0.10 -20.88 23.73
CA LYS A 294 -0.87 -21.34 24.73
C LYS A 294 -2.13 -21.89 24.07
N VAL A 295 -2.51 -23.11 24.44
CA VAL A 295 -3.81 -23.71 24.06
C VAL A 295 -4.97 -22.84 24.57
N GLY A 296 -5.95 -22.60 23.70
CA GLY A 296 -7.09 -21.70 23.92
C GLY A 296 -6.78 -20.22 23.65
N LYS A 297 -5.54 -19.86 23.30
CA LYS A 297 -5.22 -18.49 22.87
C LYS A 297 -5.91 -18.20 21.53
N LYS A 298 -6.59 -17.06 21.47
CA LYS A 298 -7.28 -16.57 20.28
C LYS A 298 -6.56 -15.37 19.69
N THR A 299 -6.48 -15.33 18.37
CA THR A 299 -5.88 -14.23 17.62
C THR A 299 -6.85 -13.77 16.55
N LYS A 300 -7.21 -12.48 16.60
CA LYS A 300 -8.09 -11.86 15.61
C LYS A 300 -7.41 -11.87 14.24
N CYS A 301 -8.18 -12.09 13.19
CA CYS A 301 -7.65 -12.11 11.84
C CYS A 301 -8.67 -11.64 10.80
N VAL A 302 -8.16 -11.27 9.62
CA VAL A 302 -8.94 -11.04 8.41
C VAL A 302 -8.43 -11.95 7.31
N ALA A 303 -9.33 -12.58 6.57
CA ALA A 303 -8.99 -13.41 5.43
C ALA A 303 -9.54 -12.85 4.13
N ARG A 304 -8.81 -13.09 3.04
CA ARG A 304 -9.24 -12.82 1.68
C ARG A 304 -9.00 -14.03 0.80
N PHE A 305 -10.07 -14.44 0.12
CA PHE A 305 -10.06 -15.44 -0.93
C PHE A 305 -10.14 -14.79 -2.30
N SER A 306 -9.65 -15.48 -3.33
CA SER A 306 -9.62 -14.91 -4.68
C SER A 306 -9.36 -15.97 -5.75
N THR A 307 -9.76 -15.70 -6.99
CA THR A 307 -9.17 -16.36 -8.19
C THR A 307 -7.75 -15.80 -8.44
N VAL A 308 -7.10 -16.08 -9.57
CA VAL A 308 -5.73 -15.61 -9.88
C VAL A 308 -5.69 -14.75 -11.14
N GLY A 309 -6.09 -15.32 -12.28
CA GLY A 309 -5.85 -14.75 -13.60
C GLY A 309 -6.86 -13.69 -14.01
N GLY A 310 -8.12 -13.86 -13.59
CA GLY A 310 -9.24 -12.97 -13.94
C GLY A 310 -9.15 -11.59 -13.29
N GLU A 311 -9.61 -10.57 -14.02
CA GLU A 311 -9.70 -9.19 -13.55
C GLU A 311 -10.88 -9.02 -12.57
N LYS A 312 -11.05 -7.83 -11.97
CA LYS A 312 -12.05 -7.56 -10.93
C LYS A 312 -13.49 -7.95 -11.29
N GLY A 313 -13.87 -7.87 -12.56
CA GLY A 313 -15.21 -8.22 -13.05
C GLY A 313 -15.38 -9.67 -13.50
N SER A 314 -14.37 -10.53 -13.33
CA SER A 314 -14.43 -11.94 -13.73
C SER A 314 -15.31 -12.79 -12.79
N ALA A 315 -15.67 -13.99 -13.26
CA ALA A 315 -16.52 -14.91 -12.51
C ALA A 315 -15.75 -15.68 -11.42
N ASP A 316 -16.35 -15.77 -10.24
CA ASP A 316 -15.83 -16.52 -9.08
C ASP A 316 -15.63 -18.02 -9.38
N SER A 317 -16.45 -18.61 -10.26
CA SER A 317 -16.44 -20.04 -10.61
C SER A 317 -15.40 -20.43 -11.67
N ALA A 318 -14.62 -19.49 -12.21
CA ALA A 318 -13.62 -19.78 -13.24
C ALA A 318 -12.59 -20.85 -12.79
N ARG A 319 -12.12 -21.70 -13.71
CA ARG A 319 -11.05 -22.67 -13.42
C ARG A 319 -9.75 -21.93 -13.15
N ASP A 320 -9.26 -22.03 -11.92
CA ASP A 320 -8.09 -21.27 -11.44
C ASP A 320 -7.64 -21.85 -10.09
N PRO A 321 -6.38 -21.70 -9.63
CA PRO A 321 -6.11 -21.78 -8.20
C PRO A 321 -6.95 -20.74 -7.45
N ARG A 322 -7.10 -20.93 -6.14
CA ARG A 322 -7.69 -19.92 -5.26
C ARG A 322 -6.67 -19.42 -4.28
N GLY A 323 -6.53 -18.11 -4.18
CA GLY A 323 -5.83 -17.46 -3.08
C GLY A 323 -6.61 -17.68 -1.78
N PHE A 324 -5.89 -17.92 -0.70
CA PHE A 324 -6.41 -18.09 0.65
C PHE A 324 -5.47 -17.36 1.60
N SER A 325 -5.57 -16.04 1.64
CA SER A 325 -4.68 -15.21 2.45
C SER A 325 -5.31 -14.87 3.80
N ILE A 326 -4.55 -14.95 4.89
CA ILE A 326 -4.99 -14.62 6.25
C ILE A 326 -3.97 -13.67 6.89
N LYS A 327 -4.43 -12.59 7.52
CA LYS A 327 -3.63 -11.66 8.30
C LYS A 327 -4.01 -11.83 9.76
N PHE A 328 -3.05 -12.22 10.59
CA PHE A 328 -3.22 -12.33 12.03
C PHE A 328 -2.72 -11.06 12.71
N TYR A 329 -3.58 -10.45 13.52
CA TYR A 329 -3.24 -9.29 14.34
C TYR A 329 -2.67 -9.79 15.67
N THR A 330 -1.36 -10.03 15.72
CA THR A 330 -0.67 -10.51 16.93
C THR A 330 -0.13 -9.36 17.76
N GLU A 331 0.22 -9.63 19.02
CA GLU A 331 0.87 -8.64 19.89
C GLU A 331 2.27 -8.24 19.38
N GLU A 332 2.92 -9.11 18.61
CA GLU A 332 4.27 -8.92 18.08
C GLU A 332 4.28 -8.40 16.63
N GLY A 333 3.13 -7.92 16.14
CA GLY A 333 2.95 -7.41 14.79
C GLY A 333 1.98 -8.24 13.96
N ASN A 334 1.80 -7.86 12.70
CA ASN A 334 0.96 -8.61 11.78
C ASN A 334 1.75 -9.78 11.20
N TRP A 335 1.18 -10.98 11.23
CA TRP A 335 1.69 -12.13 10.51
C TRP A 335 0.75 -12.48 9.35
N ASP A 336 1.27 -12.54 8.14
CA ASP A 336 0.47 -12.83 6.95
C ASP A 336 0.75 -14.22 6.38
N TRP A 337 -0.27 -15.09 6.38
CA TRP A 337 -0.27 -16.32 5.61
C TRP A 337 -0.82 -16.02 4.22
N VAL A 338 0.06 -15.93 3.22
CA VAL A 338 -0.33 -15.64 1.84
C VAL A 338 -0.35 -16.92 1.03
N TYR A 339 -1.39 -17.71 1.26
CA TYR A 339 -1.48 -19.11 0.86
C TYR A 339 -2.41 -19.31 -0.35
N ASN A 340 -2.42 -20.53 -0.89
CA ASN A 340 -3.33 -20.95 -1.95
C ASN A 340 -4.13 -22.19 -1.53
N ASN A 341 -5.14 -22.55 -2.32
CA ASN A 341 -5.93 -23.77 -2.14
C ASN A 341 -5.25 -25.06 -2.66
N THR A 342 -3.98 -24.96 -3.06
CA THR A 342 -3.15 -26.05 -3.56
C THR A 342 -1.82 -26.07 -2.79
N PRO A 343 -1.25 -27.26 -2.50
CA PRO A 343 0.03 -27.38 -1.80
C PRO A 343 1.26 -27.15 -2.69
N VAL A 344 1.08 -26.97 -4.00
CA VAL A 344 2.18 -26.75 -4.97
C VAL A 344 1.87 -25.59 -5.89
N PHE A 345 2.83 -25.17 -6.70
CA PHE A 345 2.65 -24.12 -7.71
C PHE A 345 3.22 -24.51 -9.07
N PHE A 346 3.02 -23.65 -10.08
CA PHE A 346 3.38 -23.93 -11.48
C PHE A 346 4.89 -23.79 -11.77
N LEU A 347 5.65 -23.19 -10.87
CA LEU A 347 7.05 -22.87 -11.10
C LEU A 347 7.83 -22.98 -9.79
N ARG A 348 9.13 -23.25 -9.93
CA ARG A 348 10.13 -23.19 -8.86
C ARG A 348 11.20 -22.11 -9.10
N ASP A 349 11.15 -21.44 -10.25
CA ASP A 349 12.08 -20.39 -10.62
C ASP A 349 11.37 -19.02 -10.64
N PRO A 350 11.69 -18.08 -9.73
CA PRO A 350 10.91 -16.86 -9.54
C PRO A 350 10.89 -15.92 -10.75
N THR A 351 11.96 -15.93 -11.57
CA THR A 351 12.05 -15.12 -12.80
C THR A 351 10.96 -15.49 -13.81
N ASN A 352 10.42 -16.69 -13.73
CA ASN A 352 9.36 -17.16 -14.62
C ASN A 352 7.99 -16.65 -14.21
N PHE A 353 7.81 -16.08 -13.01
CA PHE A 353 6.50 -15.66 -12.51
C PHE A 353 5.81 -14.62 -13.41
N PRO A 354 6.46 -13.53 -13.86
CA PRO A 354 5.84 -12.61 -14.81
C PRO A 354 5.50 -13.27 -16.15
N LEU A 355 6.40 -14.14 -16.66
CA LEU A 355 6.19 -14.87 -17.93
C LEU A 355 4.95 -15.76 -17.86
N PHE A 356 4.86 -16.57 -16.80
CA PHE A 356 3.71 -17.40 -16.50
C PHE A 356 2.44 -16.57 -16.41
N ILE A 357 2.41 -15.52 -15.57
CA ILE A 357 1.21 -14.72 -15.37
C ILE A 357 0.73 -14.04 -16.66
N HIS A 358 1.64 -13.63 -17.55
CA HIS A 358 1.26 -13.10 -18.86
C HIS A 358 0.51 -14.13 -19.71
N THR A 359 0.96 -15.39 -19.74
CA THR A 359 0.32 -16.44 -20.55
C THR A 359 -1.04 -16.89 -20.00
N GLN A 360 -1.27 -16.73 -18.70
CA GLN A 360 -2.58 -16.97 -18.06
C GLN A 360 -3.58 -15.81 -18.29
N LYS A 361 -3.09 -14.66 -18.75
CA LYS A 361 -3.87 -13.43 -18.93
C LYS A 361 -4.27 -13.25 -20.39
N ARG A 362 -4.19 -12.02 -20.89
CA ARG A 362 -4.73 -11.61 -22.17
C ARG A 362 -3.58 -11.48 -23.17
N ASN A 363 -3.81 -11.93 -24.39
CA ASN A 363 -2.90 -11.72 -25.49
C ASN A 363 -2.70 -10.21 -25.69
N PRO A 364 -1.46 -9.73 -25.85
CA PRO A 364 -1.15 -8.30 -25.88
C PRO A 364 -1.74 -7.55 -27.07
N GLN A 365 -2.05 -8.23 -28.18
CA GLN A 365 -2.65 -7.61 -29.36
C GLN A 365 -4.18 -7.64 -29.31
N THR A 366 -4.76 -8.79 -28.97
CA THR A 366 -6.22 -9.00 -29.10
C THR A 366 -6.98 -8.71 -27.81
N ASN A 367 -6.28 -8.66 -26.67
CA ASN A 367 -6.86 -8.55 -25.34
C ASN A 367 -7.80 -9.73 -24.97
N LEU A 368 -7.74 -10.84 -25.71
CA LEU A 368 -8.48 -12.08 -25.47
C LEU A 368 -7.62 -13.10 -24.70
N LYS A 369 -8.25 -14.10 -24.08
CA LYS A 369 -7.54 -15.30 -23.61
C LYS A 369 -7.02 -16.09 -24.82
N ASP A 370 -5.87 -16.72 -24.66
CA ASP A 370 -5.18 -17.42 -25.74
C ASP A 370 -4.70 -18.80 -25.26
N ALA A 371 -5.37 -19.84 -25.74
CA ALA A 371 -5.05 -21.22 -25.37
C ALA A 371 -3.67 -21.64 -25.88
N THR A 372 -3.19 -21.09 -27.00
CA THR A 372 -1.86 -21.37 -27.52
C THR A 372 -0.81 -20.81 -26.57
N MET A 373 -0.90 -19.53 -26.16
CA MET A 373 0.04 -18.95 -25.19
C MET A 373 0.07 -19.72 -23.87
N PHE A 374 -1.11 -20.10 -23.36
CA PHE A 374 -1.27 -20.85 -22.12
C PHE A 374 -0.51 -22.18 -22.16
N TRP A 375 -0.76 -22.98 -23.21
CA TRP A 375 -0.18 -24.32 -23.32
C TRP A 375 1.24 -24.34 -23.86
N ASP A 376 1.64 -23.34 -24.64
CA ASP A 376 3.02 -23.22 -25.12
C ASP A 376 3.98 -23.03 -23.94
N TYR A 377 3.64 -22.13 -23.01
CA TYR A 377 4.41 -21.95 -21.78
C TYR A 377 4.44 -23.24 -20.95
N LEU A 378 3.28 -23.83 -20.64
CA LEU A 378 3.21 -25.01 -19.76
C LEU A 378 3.86 -26.26 -20.37
N SER A 379 3.81 -26.43 -21.69
CA SER A 379 4.46 -27.55 -22.37
C SER A 379 5.99 -27.41 -22.48
N THR A 380 6.52 -26.20 -22.31
CA THR A 380 7.97 -25.92 -22.31
C THR A 380 8.55 -25.75 -20.90
N HIS A 381 7.72 -25.45 -19.91
CA HIS A 381 8.06 -25.33 -18.48
C HIS A 381 7.37 -26.45 -17.71
N GLN A 382 7.88 -27.67 -17.89
CA GLN A 382 7.18 -28.88 -17.47
C GLN A 382 7.27 -29.16 -15.96
N GLU A 383 8.02 -28.37 -15.18
CA GLU A 383 7.95 -28.41 -13.71
C GLU A 383 6.54 -28.09 -13.21
N ALA A 384 5.75 -27.37 -14.03
CA ALA A 384 4.36 -27.03 -13.76
C ALA A 384 3.42 -28.22 -13.70
N ILE A 385 3.81 -29.39 -14.23
CA ILE A 385 2.89 -30.52 -14.50
C ILE A 385 2.09 -30.94 -13.27
N HIS A 386 2.71 -30.96 -12.08
CA HIS A 386 2.02 -31.35 -10.86
C HIS A 386 0.88 -30.38 -10.50
N GLN A 387 1.11 -29.07 -10.65
CA GLN A 387 0.09 -28.06 -10.44
C GLN A 387 -0.95 -28.03 -11.57
N VAL A 388 -0.56 -28.35 -12.81
CA VAL A 388 -1.50 -28.52 -13.93
C VAL A 388 -2.48 -29.67 -13.65
N MET A 389 -1.99 -30.79 -13.09
CA MET A 389 -2.84 -31.91 -12.65
C MET A 389 -3.84 -31.47 -11.58
N HIS A 390 -3.45 -30.58 -10.66
CA HIS A 390 -4.39 -29.97 -9.70
C HIS A 390 -5.42 -29.07 -10.39
N LEU A 391 -4.97 -28.16 -11.26
CA LEU A 391 -5.82 -27.15 -11.91
C LEU A 391 -6.91 -27.75 -12.79
N PHE A 392 -6.59 -28.79 -13.57
CA PHE A 392 -7.54 -29.41 -14.50
C PHE A 392 -8.37 -30.54 -13.87
N SER A 393 -8.07 -30.93 -12.63
CA SER A 393 -9.02 -31.72 -11.83
C SER A 393 -10.22 -30.87 -11.41
N ASP A 394 -11.27 -31.49 -10.86
CA ASP A 394 -12.44 -30.73 -10.38
C ASP A 394 -12.08 -29.77 -9.23
N ARG A 395 -10.93 -29.97 -8.57
CA ARG A 395 -10.41 -29.03 -7.54
C ARG A 395 -10.06 -27.65 -8.10
N GLY A 396 -9.90 -27.50 -9.41
CA GLY A 396 -9.73 -26.21 -10.07
C GLY A 396 -11.00 -25.34 -10.11
N THR A 397 -12.15 -25.94 -9.81
CA THR A 397 -13.46 -25.29 -9.76
C THR A 397 -14.15 -25.62 -8.43
N PRO A 398 -13.64 -25.13 -7.28
CA PRO A 398 -14.26 -25.37 -5.97
C PRO A 398 -15.69 -24.84 -5.93
N TYR A 399 -16.56 -25.48 -5.15
CA TYR A 399 -17.98 -25.09 -5.04
C TYR A 399 -18.15 -23.71 -4.39
N SER A 400 -17.35 -23.41 -3.37
CA SER A 400 -17.21 -22.09 -2.79
C SER A 400 -15.91 -21.97 -2.00
N TYR A 401 -15.58 -20.77 -1.52
CA TYR A 401 -14.41 -20.56 -0.67
C TYR A 401 -14.45 -21.37 0.63
N ARG A 402 -15.64 -21.74 1.12
CA ARG A 402 -15.82 -22.54 2.35
C ARG A 402 -15.44 -24.02 2.14
N HIS A 403 -15.54 -24.52 0.91
CA HIS A 403 -15.38 -25.93 0.56
C HIS A 403 -14.01 -26.28 -0.05
N MET A 404 -13.00 -25.47 0.23
CA MET A 404 -11.63 -25.70 -0.20
C MET A 404 -10.65 -25.66 0.98
N ASN A 405 -9.51 -26.31 0.81
CA ASN A 405 -8.41 -26.26 1.77
C ASN A 405 -7.53 -25.02 1.51
N GLY A 406 -6.63 -24.71 2.45
CA GLY A 406 -5.54 -23.74 2.29
C GLY A 406 -4.19 -24.40 2.60
N TYR A 407 -3.13 -23.93 1.96
CA TYR A 407 -1.79 -24.52 2.10
C TYR A 407 -0.71 -23.45 2.00
N SER A 408 0.34 -23.58 2.80
CA SER A 408 1.50 -22.70 2.70
C SER A 408 2.15 -22.71 1.32
N GLY A 409 2.09 -23.87 0.64
CA GLY A 409 2.84 -24.17 -0.57
C GLY A 409 4.32 -24.29 -0.23
N HIS A 410 4.90 -23.16 0.12
CA HIS A 410 6.27 -23.06 0.57
C HIS A 410 6.50 -23.74 1.91
N THR A 411 7.72 -24.23 2.05
CA THR A 411 8.33 -24.54 3.34
C THR A 411 8.70 -23.25 4.07
N HIS A 412 8.43 -23.20 5.37
CA HIS A 412 8.85 -22.12 6.27
C HIS A 412 9.75 -22.69 7.36
N LYS A 413 10.40 -21.82 8.14
CA LYS A 413 11.12 -22.21 9.34
C LYS A 413 10.43 -21.70 10.58
N TRP A 414 10.26 -22.57 11.56
CA TRP A 414 9.83 -22.19 12.89
C TRP A 414 11.00 -22.34 13.85
N THR A 415 11.32 -21.26 14.58
CA THR A 415 12.45 -21.22 15.52
C THR A 415 11.96 -21.48 16.94
N LYS A 416 12.75 -22.23 17.70
CA LYS A 416 12.50 -22.63 19.08
C LYS A 416 13.17 -21.66 20.07
N PRO A 417 12.78 -21.68 21.36
CA PRO A 417 13.37 -20.79 22.36
C PRO A 417 14.89 -20.94 22.55
N ASP A 418 15.45 -22.11 22.23
CA ASP A 418 16.89 -22.40 22.30
C ASP A 418 17.69 -21.93 21.08
N GLY A 419 17.02 -21.35 20.07
CA GLY A 419 17.61 -20.90 18.82
C GLY A 419 17.70 -21.98 17.74
N SER A 420 17.38 -23.25 18.03
CA SER A 420 17.23 -24.27 17.00
C SER A 420 15.96 -24.05 16.17
N PHE A 421 15.82 -24.71 15.02
CA PHE A 421 14.64 -24.56 14.17
C PHE A 421 14.19 -25.88 13.54
N VAL A 422 12.98 -25.86 13.00
CA VAL A 422 12.43 -26.93 12.16
C VAL A 422 11.82 -26.33 10.89
N TYR A 423 11.81 -27.12 9.82
CA TYR A 423 11.08 -26.79 8.60
C TYR A 423 9.63 -27.22 8.72
N THR A 424 8.72 -26.38 8.22
CA THR A 424 7.28 -26.58 8.36
C THR A 424 6.52 -26.30 7.07
N GLN A 425 5.49 -27.11 6.79
CA GLN A 425 4.43 -26.77 5.84
C GLN A 425 3.08 -26.72 6.55
N VAL A 426 2.30 -25.67 6.32
CA VAL A 426 1.01 -25.43 6.99
C VAL A 426 -0.14 -25.87 6.10
N HIS A 427 -1.12 -26.55 6.68
CA HIS A 427 -2.30 -27.09 6.00
C HIS A 427 -3.57 -26.66 6.74
N LEU A 428 -4.49 -25.99 6.05
CA LEU A 428 -5.82 -25.68 6.54
C LEU A 428 -6.83 -26.60 5.86
N LYS A 429 -7.48 -27.49 6.60
CA LYS A 429 -8.47 -28.43 6.07
C LYS A 429 -9.86 -27.91 6.38
N THR A 430 -10.72 -27.79 5.36
CA THR A 430 -12.10 -27.30 5.56
C THR A 430 -12.89 -28.27 6.44
N ASP A 431 -13.56 -27.73 7.45
CA ASP A 431 -14.47 -28.50 8.32
C ASP A 431 -15.85 -28.69 7.66
N GLN A 432 -16.12 -28.02 6.53
CA GLN A 432 -17.38 -28.12 5.76
C GLN A 432 -17.35 -29.25 4.73
N GLY A 433 -16.20 -29.92 4.59
CA GLY A 433 -15.94 -30.91 3.55
C GLY A 433 -15.58 -30.28 2.20
N SER A 434 -14.68 -30.94 1.47
CA SER A 434 -14.28 -30.48 0.14
C SER A 434 -15.38 -30.77 -0.89
N LYS A 435 -15.73 -29.75 -1.68
CA LYS A 435 -16.77 -29.83 -2.71
C LYS A 435 -16.38 -29.00 -3.93
N THR A 436 -16.67 -29.51 -5.12
CA THR A 436 -16.28 -28.92 -6.40
C THR A 436 -17.45 -28.91 -7.38
N PHE A 437 -17.39 -28.03 -8.36
CA PHE A 437 -18.18 -28.09 -9.58
C PHE A 437 -17.46 -28.92 -10.63
N THR A 438 -18.25 -29.57 -11.49
CA THR A 438 -17.79 -29.97 -12.82
C THR A 438 -17.54 -28.74 -13.70
N ASN A 439 -16.87 -28.92 -14.83
CA ASN A 439 -16.58 -27.80 -15.74
C ASN A 439 -17.84 -27.18 -16.37
N GLU A 440 -18.86 -27.99 -16.65
CA GLU A 440 -20.15 -27.53 -17.17
C GLU A 440 -20.90 -26.69 -16.13
N GLU A 441 -21.00 -27.17 -14.89
CA GLU A 441 -21.64 -26.44 -13.79
C GLU A 441 -20.92 -25.10 -13.51
N ALA A 442 -19.59 -25.12 -13.46
CA ALA A 442 -18.79 -23.91 -13.27
C ALA A 442 -18.98 -22.89 -14.41
N GLY A 443 -19.05 -23.37 -15.66
CA GLY A 443 -19.30 -22.56 -16.84
C GLY A 443 -20.71 -21.94 -16.87
N LYS A 444 -21.73 -22.70 -16.46
CA LYS A 444 -23.10 -22.20 -16.29
C LYS A 444 -23.18 -21.14 -15.18
N LEU A 445 -22.54 -21.40 -14.05
CA LEU A 445 -22.55 -20.47 -12.92
C LEU A 445 -21.82 -19.15 -13.26
N ALA A 446 -20.81 -19.20 -14.13
CA ALA A 446 -20.06 -18.01 -14.53
C ALA A 446 -20.94 -16.95 -15.22
N SER A 447 -22.05 -17.36 -15.87
CA SER A 447 -23.01 -16.45 -16.48
C SER A 447 -24.22 -16.16 -15.59
N GLU A 448 -24.69 -17.14 -14.82
CA GLU A 448 -25.86 -16.98 -13.94
C GLU A 448 -25.55 -16.15 -12.70
N ASN A 449 -24.39 -16.35 -12.08
CA ASN A 449 -23.94 -15.62 -10.90
C ASN A 449 -22.39 -15.54 -10.84
N PRO A 450 -21.79 -14.50 -11.44
CA PRO A 450 -20.33 -14.33 -11.42
C PRO A 450 -19.76 -14.00 -10.03
N ASP A 451 -20.62 -13.78 -9.02
CA ASP A 451 -20.27 -13.43 -7.64
C ASP A 451 -20.65 -14.54 -6.64
N TRP A 452 -20.87 -15.76 -7.12
CA TRP A 452 -21.36 -16.89 -6.32
C TRP A 452 -20.55 -17.14 -5.03
N HIS A 453 -19.21 -17.15 -5.09
CA HIS A 453 -18.40 -17.42 -3.90
C HIS A 453 -18.45 -16.28 -2.90
N THR A 454 -18.52 -15.05 -3.40
CA THR A 454 -18.69 -13.84 -2.59
C THR A 454 -20.03 -13.86 -1.85
N GLN A 455 -21.12 -14.16 -2.57
CA GLN A 455 -22.46 -14.29 -2.00
C GLN A 455 -22.55 -15.45 -0.99
N ASP A 456 -22.04 -16.63 -1.32
CA ASP A 456 -22.04 -17.80 -0.43
C ASP A 456 -21.34 -17.51 0.90
N LEU A 457 -20.13 -16.90 0.86
CA LEU A 457 -19.38 -16.55 2.07
C LEU A 457 -20.14 -15.54 2.92
N PHE A 458 -20.65 -14.47 2.31
CA PHE A 458 -21.34 -13.39 3.01
C PHE A 458 -22.62 -13.89 3.68
N GLU A 459 -23.46 -14.62 2.93
CA GLU A 459 -24.73 -15.14 3.44
C GLU A 459 -24.55 -16.20 4.52
N ALA A 460 -23.54 -17.08 4.39
CA ALA A 460 -23.25 -18.09 5.41
C ALA A 460 -22.93 -17.42 6.76
N ILE A 461 -22.04 -16.43 6.75
CA ILE A 461 -21.67 -15.68 7.97
C ILE A 461 -22.88 -14.90 8.50
N GLN A 462 -23.67 -14.26 7.64
CA GLN A 462 -24.86 -13.52 8.05
C GLN A 462 -25.91 -14.41 8.75
N LYS A 463 -26.02 -15.68 8.32
CA LYS A 463 -26.93 -16.68 8.91
C LYS A 463 -26.35 -17.39 10.14
N GLY A 464 -25.10 -17.11 10.51
CA GLY A 464 -24.40 -17.78 11.63
C GLY A 464 -23.78 -19.14 11.26
N ASP A 465 -23.78 -19.53 9.98
CA ASP A 465 -23.10 -20.74 9.47
C ASP A 465 -21.62 -20.43 9.22
N TYR A 466 -20.88 -20.21 10.32
CA TYR A 466 -19.50 -19.77 10.29
C TYR A 466 -18.56 -20.84 9.72
N PRO A 467 -17.91 -20.59 8.55
CA PRO A 467 -16.95 -21.54 8.02
C PRO A 467 -15.70 -21.56 8.90
N SER A 468 -15.15 -22.76 9.02
CA SER A 468 -13.94 -23.03 9.80
C SER A 468 -13.06 -24.09 9.17
N TRP A 469 -11.77 -24.01 9.50
CA TRP A 469 -10.73 -24.91 9.03
C TRP A 469 -9.90 -25.40 10.21
N THR A 470 -9.65 -26.71 10.26
CA THR A 470 -8.66 -27.27 11.17
C THR A 470 -7.25 -27.07 10.58
N VAL A 471 -6.37 -26.47 11.37
CA VAL A 471 -5.00 -26.13 10.99
C VAL A 471 -4.04 -27.23 11.46
N TYR A 472 -3.22 -27.70 10.53
CA TYR A 472 -2.19 -28.70 10.74
C TYR A 472 -0.84 -28.18 10.25
N VAL A 473 0.23 -28.82 10.73
CA VAL A 473 1.60 -28.59 10.29
C VAL A 473 2.29 -29.93 10.01
N GLN A 474 3.07 -29.99 8.95
CA GLN A 474 4.09 -31.03 8.75
C GLN A 474 5.43 -30.49 9.22
N VAL A 475 6.26 -31.33 9.84
CA VAL A 475 7.51 -30.88 10.48
C VAL A 475 8.68 -31.77 10.04
N LEU A 476 9.77 -31.14 9.62
CA LEU A 476 11.06 -31.78 9.36
C LEU A 476 12.15 -31.08 10.17
N THR A 477 13.03 -31.86 10.79
CA THR A 477 14.30 -31.36 11.32
C THR A 477 15.26 -31.03 10.16
N PRO A 478 16.27 -30.17 10.36
CA PRO A 478 17.31 -29.93 9.35
C PRO A 478 17.95 -31.24 8.85
N GLU A 479 18.24 -32.17 9.75
CA GLU A 479 18.87 -33.46 9.42
C GLU A 479 17.96 -34.38 8.60
N GLN A 480 16.64 -34.30 8.82
CA GLN A 480 15.67 -35.01 7.99
C GLN A 480 15.53 -34.36 6.61
N ALA A 481 15.55 -33.01 6.55
CA ALA A 481 15.45 -32.27 5.30
C ALA A 481 16.62 -32.57 4.35
N GLU A 482 17.85 -32.68 4.87
CA GLU A 482 19.05 -33.05 4.08
C GLU A 482 18.94 -34.43 3.43
N LYS A 483 18.22 -35.35 4.05
CA LYS A 483 18.03 -36.73 3.58
C LYS A 483 16.70 -36.94 2.86
N PHE A 484 15.88 -35.90 2.78
CA PHE A 484 14.56 -36.00 2.19
C PHE A 484 14.71 -36.14 0.68
N HIS A 485 13.94 -37.07 0.09
CA HIS A 485 14.02 -37.34 -1.35
C HIS A 485 13.69 -36.08 -2.16
N TRP A 486 12.69 -35.33 -1.73
CA TRP A 486 12.29 -34.09 -2.40
C TRP A 486 13.08 -32.91 -1.86
N ASN A 487 13.50 -32.02 -2.75
CA ASN A 487 14.02 -30.73 -2.31
C ASN A 487 12.90 -29.96 -1.59
N ILE A 488 13.07 -29.73 -0.29
CA ILE A 488 12.07 -29.05 0.54
C ILE A 488 11.84 -27.59 0.15
N PHE A 489 12.71 -27.01 -0.68
CA PHE A 489 12.60 -25.66 -1.21
C PHE A 489 11.98 -25.62 -2.62
N ASP A 490 11.65 -26.77 -3.21
CA ASP A 490 10.95 -26.86 -4.50
C ASP A 490 9.43 -26.77 -4.30
N LEU A 491 8.86 -25.63 -4.66
CA LEU A 491 7.42 -25.34 -4.58
C LEU A 491 6.55 -26.26 -5.46
N THR A 492 7.13 -27.04 -6.37
CA THR A 492 6.40 -28.02 -7.20
C THR A 492 6.22 -29.37 -6.49
N LYS A 493 6.77 -29.54 -5.28
CA LYS A 493 6.77 -30.80 -4.53
C LYS A 493 5.94 -30.72 -3.25
N VAL A 494 5.27 -31.82 -2.91
CA VAL A 494 4.62 -32.04 -1.61
C VAL A 494 5.46 -32.96 -0.73
N TRP A 495 5.26 -32.88 0.59
CA TRP A 495 5.76 -33.87 1.52
C TRP A 495 4.71 -34.97 1.72
N PRO A 496 4.97 -36.23 1.29
CA PRO A 496 3.98 -37.29 1.42
C PRO A 496 3.54 -37.49 2.87
N GLN A 497 2.23 -37.45 3.12
CA GLN A 497 1.69 -37.52 4.49
C GLN A 497 2.00 -38.85 5.21
N LYS A 498 2.32 -39.90 4.45
CA LYS A 498 2.77 -41.19 5.00
C LYS A 498 4.17 -41.08 5.65
N GLU A 499 5.01 -40.20 5.12
CA GLU A 499 6.39 -39.97 5.58
C GLU A 499 6.45 -38.83 6.60
N VAL A 500 5.70 -37.76 6.35
CA VAL A 500 5.61 -36.59 7.22
C VAL A 500 4.14 -36.36 7.60
N PRO A 501 3.64 -36.95 8.70
CA PRO A 501 2.22 -36.86 9.06
C PRO A 501 1.80 -35.44 9.45
N LEU A 502 0.50 -35.17 9.31
CA LEU A 502 -0.11 -33.91 9.74
C LEU A 502 -0.23 -33.88 11.27
N ARG A 503 0.40 -32.88 11.91
CA ARG A 503 0.22 -32.58 13.33
C ARG A 503 -0.80 -31.45 13.51
N PRO A 504 -1.86 -31.61 14.31
CA PRO A 504 -2.84 -30.55 14.54
C PRO A 504 -2.23 -29.39 15.35
N VAL A 505 -2.68 -28.17 15.07
CA VAL A 505 -2.22 -26.92 15.71
C VAL A 505 -3.38 -26.14 16.31
N GLY A 506 -4.40 -25.87 15.51
CA GLY A 506 -5.45 -24.93 15.88
C GLY A 506 -6.67 -24.98 14.97
N LYS A 507 -7.58 -24.03 15.16
CA LYS A 507 -8.80 -23.86 14.37
C LYS A 507 -8.93 -22.42 13.93
N PHE A 508 -9.14 -22.20 12.64
CA PHE A 508 -9.41 -20.89 12.05
C PHE A 508 -10.89 -20.80 11.71
N THR A 509 -11.60 -19.77 12.19
CA THR A 509 -13.04 -19.58 11.98
C THR A 509 -13.34 -18.16 11.52
N LEU A 510 -14.16 -18.00 10.48
CA LEU A 510 -14.66 -16.69 10.01
C LEU A 510 -16.07 -16.45 10.52
N ASN A 511 -16.27 -15.33 11.21
CA ASN A 511 -17.51 -15.07 11.96
C ASN A 511 -18.05 -13.64 11.84
N LYS A 512 -17.39 -12.74 11.11
CA LYS A 512 -17.86 -11.36 10.89
C LYS A 512 -17.64 -10.92 9.44
N ASN A 513 -18.71 -10.49 8.79
CA ASN A 513 -18.64 -9.84 7.48
C ASN A 513 -18.01 -8.45 7.59
N VAL A 514 -17.42 -7.99 6.49
CA VAL A 514 -16.95 -6.61 6.35
C VAL A 514 -18.13 -5.63 6.29
N GLU A 515 -17.90 -4.41 6.76
CA GLU A 515 -18.88 -3.32 6.71
C GLU A 515 -18.75 -2.55 5.38
N ASN A 516 -17.53 -2.40 4.86
CA ASN A 516 -17.26 -1.82 3.56
C ASN A 516 -16.21 -2.64 2.79
N TYR A 517 -16.63 -3.29 1.71
CA TYR A 517 -15.76 -4.13 0.88
C TYR A 517 -14.51 -3.37 0.37
N PHE A 518 -14.64 -2.12 -0.06
CA PHE A 518 -13.52 -1.38 -0.62
C PHE A 518 -12.45 -1.08 0.46
N ALA A 519 -12.87 -0.51 1.58
CA ALA A 519 -11.96 -0.14 2.68
C ALA A 519 -11.30 -1.37 3.33
N GLU A 520 -11.99 -2.50 3.40
CA GLU A 520 -11.57 -3.65 4.22
C GLU A 520 -11.04 -4.83 3.39
N ILE A 521 -11.50 -5.02 2.15
CA ILE A 521 -11.07 -6.13 1.28
C ILE A 521 -10.25 -5.63 0.09
N GLU A 522 -10.72 -4.60 -0.63
CA GLU A 522 -9.98 -4.08 -1.78
C GLU A 522 -8.63 -3.48 -1.34
N GLN A 523 -8.62 -2.70 -0.26
CA GLN A 523 -7.41 -2.06 0.28
C GLN A 523 -6.56 -2.96 1.19
N LEU A 524 -6.98 -4.21 1.43
CA LEU A 524 -6.22 -5.17 2.22
C LEU A 524 -4.87 -5.52 1.56
N ALA A 525 -3.81 -5.60 2.35
CA ALA A 525 -2.45 -5.84 1.88
C ALA A 525 -1.81 -6.98 2.69
N PHE A 526 -1.49 -8.09 2.02
CA PHE A 526 -0.83 -9.25 2.64
C PHE A 526 0.58 -9.40 2.08
N SER A 527 1.57 -9.68 2.91
CA SER A 527 2.92 -9.94 2.42
C SER A 527 3.59 -11.11 3.14
N PRO A 528 4.21 -12.06 2.42
CA PRO A 528 5.00 -13.13 3.04
C PRO A 528 6.18 -12.63 3.89
N SER A 529 6.61 -11.36 3.74
CA SER A 529 7.64 -10.76 4.59
C SER A 529 7.10 -10.10 5.87
N HIS A 530 5.78 -10.05 6.05
CA HIS A 530 5.18 -9.70 7.34
C HIS A 530 5.21 -10.94 8.24
N LEU A 531 6.32 -11.08 8.96
CA LEU A 531 6.62 -12.18 9.87
C LEU A 531 6.68 -11.66 11.32
N VAL A 532 6.55 -12.59 12.26
CA VAL A 532 6.69 -12.35 13.70
C VAL A 532 7.85 -13.17 14.25
N PRO A 533 8.40 -12.84 15.43
CA PRO A 533 9.39 -13.68 16.09
C PRO A 533 8.93 -15.14 16.16
N GLY A 534 9.85 -16.07 15.89
CA GLY A 534 9.54 -17.50 15.85
C GLY A 534 9.28 -18.07 14.46
N VAL A 535 9.15 -17.25 13.41
CA VAL A 535 8.99 -17.69 12.02
C VAL A 535 9.94 -16.97 11.07
N GLU A 536 10.53 -17.73 10.15
CA GLU A 536 11.42 -17.24 9.10
C GLU A 536 11.08 -17.87 7.74
N PRO A 537 11.38 -17.20 6.63
CA PRO A 537 11.24 -17.81 5.31
C PRO A 537 12.32 -18.88 5.10
N SER A 538 11.99 -19.96 4.40
CA SER A 538 12.99 -20.92 3.93
C SER A 538 13.74 -20.38 2.71
N ALA A 539 14.70 -21.14 2.19
CA ALA A 539 15.44 -20.80 0.97
C ALA A 539 14.70 -21.15 -0.33
N ASP A 540 13.40 -21.44 -0.28
CA ASP A 540 12.54 -21.53 -1.47
C ASP A 540 12.67 -20.23 -2.29
N PRO A 541 13.21 -20.29 -3.53
CA PRO A 541 13.53 -19.10 -4.31
C PRO A 541 12.27 -18.33 -4.73
N VAL A 542 11.13 -19.01 -4.87
CA VAL A 542 9.85 -18.37 -5.14
C VAL A 542 9.39 -17.62 -3.89
N LEU A 543 9.45 -18.23 -2.71
CA LEU A 543 9.15 -17.54 -1.44
C LEU A 543 10.05 -16.31 -1.27
N GLN A 544 11.36 -16.46 -1.49
CA GLN A 544 12.34 -15.37 -1.37
C GLN A 544 11.98 -14.17 -2.25
N SER A 545 11.61 -14.39 -3.51
CA SER A 545 11.19 -13.28 -4.38
C SER A 545 9.91 -12.58 -3.90
N ARG A 546 8.96 -13.34 -3.33
CA ARG A 546 7.70 -12.81 -2.79
C ARG A 546 7.91 -11.91 -1.58
N LEU A 547 9.00 -12.08 -0.82
CA LEU A 547 9.34 -11.19 0.31
C LEU A 547 9.49 -9.72 -0.15
N PHE A 548 9.99 -9.53 -1.38
CA PHE A 548 10.14 -8.22 -2.02
C PHE A 548 8.89 -7.78 -2.79
N SER A 549 8.32 -8.66 -3.62
CA SER A 549 7.29 -8.24 -4.60
C SER A 549 6.01 -7.71 -3.95
N TYR A 550 5.59 -8.26 -2.81
CA TYR A 550 4.32 -7.88 -2.19
C TYR A 550 4.35 -6.45 -1.60
N PRO A 551 5.33 -6.09 -0.74
CA PRO A 551 5.43 -4.71 -0.25
C PRO A 551 5.61 -3.70 -1.38
N ASP A 552 6.33 -4.08 -2.45
CA ASP A 552 6.52 -3.21 -3.61
C ASP A 552 5.21 -2.92 -4.36
N THR A 553 4.46 -3.96 -4.74
CA THR A 553 3.18 -3.75 -5.42
C THR A 553 2.14 -3.04 -4.54
N HIS A 554 2.23 -3.17 -3.20
CA HIS A 554 1.38 -2.39 -2.30
C HIS A 554 1.68 -0.89 -2.34
N ARG A 555 2.97 -0.49 -2.39
CA ARG A 555 3.36 0.91 -2.51
C ARG A 555 2.84 1.54 -3.80
N HIS A 556 2.83 0.78 -4.90
CA HIS A 556 2.23 1.21 -6.16
C HIS A 556 0.69 1.28 -6.09
N ARG A 557 0.05 0.19 -5.65
CA ARG A 557 -1.41 0.03 -5.72
C ARG A 557 -2.17 0.91 -4.72
N LEU A 558 -1.65 1.07 -3.52
CA LEU A 558 -2.31 1.72 -2.39
C LEU A 558 -1.62 3.00 -1.94
N GLY A 559 -0.35 3.19 -2.32
CA GLY A 559 0.48 4.33 -1.90
C GLY A 559 1.51 3.96 -0.83
N THR A 560 2.47 4.87 -0.63
CA THR A 560 3.63 4.69 0.25
C THR A 560 3.26 4.29 1.68
N ASN A 561 2.17 4.85 2.21
CA ASN A 561 1.74 4.69 3.60
C ASN A 561 0.58 3.69 3.76
N TYR A 562 0.44 2.68 2.88
CA TYR A 562 -0.67 1.72 2.90
C TYR A 562 -0.88 0.99 4.25
N GLN A 563 0.16 0.88 5.07
CA GLN A 563 0.09 0.30 6.42
C GLN A 563 -0.73 1.14 7.41
N GLN A 564 -0.98 2.41 7.10
CA GLN A 564 -1.82 3.30 7.89
C GLN A 564 -3.32 3.12 7.59
N ILE A 565 -3.68 2.43 6.49
CA ILE A 565 -5.07 2.06 6.19
C ILE A 565 -5.57 1.14 7.31
N PRO A 566 -6.75 1.38 7.90
CA PRO A 566 -7.19 0.71 9.13
C PRO A 566 -7.05 -0.82 9.13
N VAL A 567 -7.45 -1.49 8.04
CA VAL A 567 -7.39 -2.96 7.96
C VAL A 567 -5.94 -3.51 7.92
N ASN A 568 -4.97 -2.70 7.49
CA ASN A 568 -3.56 -3.10 7.39
C ASN A 568 -2.75 -2.74 8.64
N LYS A 569 -3.31 -1.91 9.53
CA LYS A 569 -2.63 -1.39 10.70
C LYS A 569 -2.34 -2.53 11.70
N PRO A 570 -1.10 -2.69 12.18
CA PRO A 570 -0.81 -3.61 13.28
C PRO A 570 -1.35 -3.08 14.61
N LEU A 571 -1.59 -3.96 15.58
CA LEU A 571 -2.04 -3.57 16.92
C LEU A 571 -1.05 -2.61 17.59
N ASN A 572 0.24 -2.96 17.52
CA ASN A 572 1.34 -2.22 18.10
C ASN A 572 2.38 -1.92 17.01
N ALA A 573 2.63 -0.65 16.73
CA ALA A 573 3.77 -0.22 15.91
C ALA A 573 4.30 1.13 16.37
N PHE A 574 5.60 1.18 16.64
CA PHE A 574 6.32 2.40 16.95
C PHE A 574 7.66 2.41 16.23
N ASN A 575 7.68 3.00 15.03
CA ASN A 575 8.89 3.11 14.21
C ASN A 575 9.21 4.58 13.92
N PRO A 576 9.88 5.27 14.86
CA PRO A 576 10.18 6.67 14.71
C PRO A 576 11.24 6.93 13.62
N PHE A 577 11.73 5.96 12.84
CA PHE A 577 12.69 6.25 11.76
C PHE A 577 12.04 6.34 10.37
N GLN A 578 10.77 5.97 10.25
CA GLN A 578 9.99 6.14 9.02
C GLN A 578 9.05 7.35 9.16
N ARG A 579 9.15 8.31 8.23
CA ARG A 579 8.40 9.58 8.24
C ARG A 579 7.87 9.92 6.85
N ASP A 580 6.89 10.80 6.83
CA ASP A 580 6.41 11.52 5.64
C ASP A 580 5.85 10.56 4.56
N GLY A 581 5.89 10.98 3.30
CA GLY A 581 5.27 10.29 2.18
C GLY A 581 3.83 10.74 1.92
N ALA A 582 3.27 10.30 0.80
CA ALA A 582 1.89 10.64 0.44
C ALA A 582 0.89 10.04 1.45
N LEU A 583 -0.18 10.79 1.74
CA LEU A 583 -1.31 10.38 2.60
C LEU A 583 -0.89 9.88 3.99
N VAL A 584 -0.02 10.62 4.69
CA VAL A 584 0.23 10.39 6.12
C VAL A 584 -0.95 10.88 6.94
N VAL A 585 -1.56 9.98 7.71
CA VAL A 585 -2.80 10.24 8.47
C VAL A 585 -2.69 9.87 9.95
N ASN A 586 -1.56 9.30 10.39
CA ASN A 586 -1.34 8.85 11.77
C ASN A 586 -0.62 9.87 12.67
N GLY A 587 -0.48 11.13 12.24
CA GLY A 587 0.27 12.17 12.95
C GLY A 587 1.79 12.09 12.81
N ASN A 588 2.31 11.17 11.99
CA ASN A 588 3.73 11.09 11.60
C ASN A 588 4.72 11.00 12.77
N TYR A 589 4.30 10.40 13.88
CA TYR A 589 5.04 10.37 15.15
C TYR A 589 5.39 11.77 15.74
N GLY A 590 4.80 12.85 15.25
CA GLY A 590 5.05 14.21 15.76
C GLY A 590 6.55 14.58 15.81
N ALA A 591 6.96 15.19 16.92
CA ALA A 591 8.34 15.64 17.13
C ALA A 591 9.32 14.53 17.59
N ASN A 592 8.97 13.24 17.45
CA ASN A 592 9.90 12.16 17.77
C ASN A 592 11.15 12.25 16.89
N PRO A 593 12.38 12.20 17.46
CA PRO A 593 13.60 12.11 16.68
C PRO A 593 13.54 10.98 15.67
N ASN A 594 13.93 11.26 14.43
CA ASN A 594 13.91 10.31 13.32
C ASN A 594 15.23 9.54 13.15
N TYR A 595 16.02 9.48 14.22
CA TYR A 595 17.30 8.80 14.33
C TYR A 595 17.46 8.26 15.77
N PRO A 596 18.39 7.32 16.03
CA PRO A 596 18.71 6.87 17.38
C PRO A 596 19.23 8.03 18.25
N SER A 597 18.34 8.67 19.01
CA SER A 597 18.64 9.89 19.76
C SER A 597 18.88 9.60 21.23
N SER A 598 19.90 10.24 21.80
CA SER A 598 20.16 10.20 23.26
C SER A 598 19.12 10.96 24.08
N TYR A 599 18.40 11.92 23.48
CA TYR A 599 17.38 12.74 24.15
C TYR A 599 16.05 12.01 24.33
N ARG A 600 15.78 11.00 23.49
CA ARG A 600 14.60 10.13 23.60
C ARG A 600 15.02 8.69 23.28
N GLN A 601 15.41 7.98 24.33
CA GLN A 601 15.85 6.59 24.21
C GLN A 601 14.67 5.66 23.86
N LEU A 602 14.95 4.69 23.00
CA LEU A 602 14.04 3.61 22.67
C LEU A 602 14.41 2.36 23.45
N THR A 603 13.41 1.57 23.83
CA THR A 603 13.61 0.22 24.38
C THR A 603 13.52 -0.78 23.24
N TYR A 604 14.45 -1.73 23.20
CA TYR A 604 14.48 -2.81 22.21
C TYR A 604 14.16 -4.12 22.91
N LYS A 605 13.16 -4.86 22.41
CA LYS A 605 12.92 -6.23 22.89
C LYS A 605 14.09 -7.10 22.41
N PRO A 606 14.74 -7.88 23.29
CA PRO A 606 15.74 -8.83 22.85
C PRO A 606 15.04 -9.89 22.00
N ILE A 607 15.39 -9.92 20.72
CA ILE A 607 15.06 -11.02 19.82
C ILE A 607 16.34 -11.85 19.76
N THR A 608 16.28 -13.12 20.18
CA THR A 608 17.44 -14.02 20.11
C THR A 608 17.87 -14.12 18.65
N PRO A 609 19.04 -13.56 18.27
CA PRO A 609 19.58 -13.82 16.94
C PRO A 609 19.79 -15.32 16.82
N VAL A 610 19.61 -15.90 15.64
CA VAL A 610 19.84 -17.33 15.40
C VAL A 610 21.23 -17.50 14.77
N PRO A 611 22.33 -17.54 15.55
CA PRO A 611 23.69 -17.62 15.00
C PRO A 611 23.99 -18.98 14.36
N SER A 612 23.22 -20.01 14.68
CA SER A 612 23.38 -21.39 14.18
C SER A 612 22.47 -21.71 12.98
N HIS A 613 22.03 -20.68 12.25
CA HIS A 613 21.23 -20.81 11.03
C HIS A 613 21.99 -21.56 9.91
N GLU A 614 21.32 -21.88 8.80
CA GLU A 614 21.93 -22.54 7.63
C GLU A 614 23.26 -21.87 7.22
N GLN A 615 24.31 -22.68 7.06
CA GLN A 615 25.60 -22.26 6.51
C GLN A 615 25.61 -22.47 4.99
N TRP A 616 25.71 -21.38 4.24
CA TRP A 616 25.77 -21.44 2.78
C TRP A 616 27.22 -21.57 2.31
N SER A 617 27.49 -22.54 1.45
CA SER A 617 28.78 -22.72 0.78
C SER A 617 28.62 -22.67 -0.73
N GLY A 618 29.45 -21.89 -1.42
CA GLY A 618 29.46 -21.78 -2.88
C GLY A 618 29.75 -20.36 -3.36
N SER A 619 29.91 -20.21 -4.67
CA SER A 619 29.94 -18.89 -5.32
C SER A 619 28.52 -18.45 -5.68
N ALA A 620 28.30 -17.15 -5.84
CA ALA A 620 27.09 -16.65 -6.50
C ALA A 620 27.06 -17.16 -7.96
N VAL A 621 25.95 -17.78 -8.36
CA VAL A 621 25.75 -18.34 -9.70
C VAL A 621 24.47 -17.80 -10.34
N HIS A 622 24.41 -17.86 -11.67
CA HIS A 622 23.21 -17.53 -12.45
C HIS A 622 22.77 -18.78 -13.21
N ALA A 623 21.80 -19.51 -12.66
CA ALA A 623 21.33 -20.78 -13.18
C ALA A 623 19.85 -21.01 -12.79
N LEU A 624 19.19 -21.94 -13.47
CA LEU A 624 17.92 -22.50 -13.03
C LEU A 624 18.10 -23.17 -11.66
N PHE A 625 17.05 -23.15 -10.85
CA PHE A 625 17.02 -23.84 -9.57
C PHE A 625 17.24 -25.34 -9.75
N GLN A 626 16.60 -25.93 -10.76
CA GLN A 626 16.81 -27.31 -11.20
C GLN A 626 16.29 -27.53 -12.62
N GLU A 627 17.09 -28.21 -13.45
CA GLU A 627 16.70 -28.67 -14.79
C GLU A 627 15.57 -29.71 -14.71
N ILE A 628 14.68 -29.71 -15.71
CA ILE A 628 13.58 -30.67 -15.80
C ILE A 628 14.12 -32.10 -15.88
N ASN A 629 13.60 -32.97 -15.03
CA ASN A 629 13.96 -34.38 -15.00
C ASN A 629 12.72 -35.25 -14.69
N ASP A 630 12.90 -36.56 -14.56
CA ASP A 630 11.78 -37.49 -14.40
C ASP A 630 11.10 -37.40 -13.02
N ASP A 631 11.80 -36.92 -11.98
CA ASP A 631 11.22 -36.75 -10.64
C ASP A 631 10.12 -35.69 -10.64
N ASP A 632 10.12 -34.75 -11.59
CA ASP A 632 9.08 -33.73 -11.77
C ASP A 632 7.71 -34.35 -12.14
N PHE A 633 7.70 -35.58 -12.66
CA PHE A 633 6.48 -36.28 -13.10
C PHE A 633 5.96 -37.29 -12.10
N VAL A 634 6.80 -37.72 -11.14
CA VAL A 634 6.46 -38.78 -10.17
C VAL A 634 5.28 -38.37 -9.29
N GLN A 635 5.29 -37.16 -8.73
CA GLN A 635 4.18 -36.71 -7.86
C GLN A 635 2.91 -36.39 -8.66
N ALA A 636 3.05 -35.91 -9.90
CA ALA A 636 1.94 -35.72 -10.82
C ALA A 636 1.24 -37.06 -11.15
N LYS A 637 2.00 -38.13 -11.37
CA LYS A 637 1.48 -39.50 -11.53
C LYS A 637 0.81 -39.99 -10.25
N GLY A 638 1.40 -39.72 -9.09
CA GLY A 638 0.76 -39.99 -7.80
C GLY A 638 -0.61 -39.34 -7.66
N LEU A 639 -0.77 -38.09 -8.11
CA LEU A 639 -2.08 -37.43 -8.14
C LEU A 639 -3.03 -38.05 -9.15
N TRP A 640 -2.56 -38.44 -10.34
CA TRP A 640 -3.38 -39.15 -11.33
C TRP A 640 -3.99 -40.43 -10.76
N ASP A 641 -3.20 -41.21 -10.01
CA ASP A 641 -3.65 -42.44 -9.35
C ASP A 641 -4.64 -42.14 -8.20
N VAL A 642 -4.49 -40.99 -7.52
CA VAL A 642 -5.46 -40.52 -6.51
C VAL A 642 -6.79 -40.15 -7.15
N LEU A 643 -6.79 -39.47 -8.31
CA LEU A 643 -8.02 -39.16 -9.04
C LEU A 643 -8.75 -40.44 -9.45
N GLY A 644 -8.03 -41.49 -9.86
CA GLY A 644 -8.61 -42.79 -10.21
C GLY A 644 -9.33 -43.53 -9.07
N ARG A 645 -9.17 -43.10 -7.81
CA ARG A 645 -9.89 -43.67 -6.66
C ARG A 645 -11.34 -43.23 -6.59
N THR A 646 -11.70 -42.15 -7.27
CA THR A 646 -13.06 -41.62 -7.32
C THR A 646 -13.59 -41.72 -8.75
N PRO A 647 -14.67 -42.49 -9.00
CA PRO A 647 -15.25 -42.63 -10.34
C PRO A 647 -15.52 -41.28 -11.01
N GLY A 648 -15.19 -41.17 -12.30
CA GLY A 648 -15.42 -39.98 -13.13
C GLY A 648 -14.39 -38.85 -12.99
N GLN A 649 -13.54 -38.83 -11.95
CA GLN A 649 -12.54 -37.76 -11.79
C GLN A 649 -11.47 -37.78 -12.89
N GLN A 650 -11.02 -38.96 -13.31
CA GLN A 650 -10.08 -39.10 -14.42
C GLN A 650 -10.71 -38.71 -15.76
N ASP A 651 -11.97 -39.06 -16.00
CA ASP A 651 -12.70 -38.68 -17.21
C ASP A 651 -12.92 -37.16 -17.29
N ASN A 652 -13.35 -36.56 -16.17
CA ASN A 652 -13.49 -35.11 -16.03
C ASN A 652 -12.16 -34.42 -16.34
N TYR A 653 -11.05 -34.91 -15.78
CA TYR A 653 -9.72 -34.35 -16.03
C TYR A 653 -9.37 -34.31 -17.53
N VAL A 654 -9.51 -35.46 -18.23
CA VAL A 654 -9.24 -35.55 -19.66
C VAL A 654 -10.13 -34.59 -20.45
N SER A 655 -11.43 -34.54 -20.11
CA SER A 655 -12.39 -33.63 -20.75
C SER A 655 -12.05 -32.15 -20.53
N ASN A 656 -11.64 -31.79 -19.32
CA ASN A 656 -11.27 -30.42 -18.95
C ASN A 656 -10.04 -29.96 -19.74
N VAL A 657 -9.00 -30.79 -19.81
CA VAL A 657 -7.79 -30.49 -20.60
C VAL A 657 -8.13 -30.40 -22.08
N ALA A 658 -8.81 -31.40 -22.63
CA ALA A 658 -9.13 -31.46 -24.06
C ALA A 658 -10.01 -30.29 -24.52
N GLY A 659 -10.98 -29.89 -23.70
CA GLY A 659 -11.86 -28.74 -23.97
C GLY A 659 -11.10 -27.42 -24.07
N HIS A 660 -10.04 -27.23 -23.28
CA HIS A 660 -9.21 -26.02 -23.32
C HIS A 660 -8.13 -26.10 -24.40
N LEU A 661 -7.46 -27.26 -24.52
CA LEU A 661 -6.33 -27.48 -25.42
C LEU A 661 -6.72 -27.52 -26.91
N SER A 662 -7.96 -27.88 -27.25
CA SER A 662 -8.42 -27.96 -28.64
C SER A 662 -8.33 -26.62 -29.40
N ALA A 663 -8.36 -25.50 -28.68
CA ALA A 663 -8.21 -24.16 -29.24
C ALA A 663 -6.75 -23.73 -29.48
N ALA A 664 -5.76 -24.49 -29.00
CA ALA A 664 -4.34 -24.19 -29.20
C ALA A 664 -3.85 -24.66 -30.58
N HIS A 665 -2.72 -24.13 -31.07
CA HIS A 665 -2.11 -24.58 -32.32
C HIS A 665 -1.64 -26.04 -32.27
N GLN A 666 -1.65 -26.74 -33.40
CA GLN A 666 -1.35 -28.19 -33.49
C GLN A 666 0.01 -28.57 -32.90
N ASP A 667 1.05 -27.75 -33.13
CA ASP A 667 2.39 -28.00 -32.61
C ASP A 667 2.43 -27.94 -31.08
N THR A 668 1.72 -26.97 -30.49
CA THR A 668 1.54 -26.81 -29.05
C THR A 668 0.75 -27.97 -28.46
N ARG A 669 -0.31 -28.41 -29.15
CA ARG A 669 -1.07 -29.61 -28.77
C ARG A 669 -0.20 -30.85 -28.73
N ASN A 670 0.62 -31.07 -29.77
CA ASN A 670 1.53 -32.21 -29.85
C ASN A 670 2.52 -32.24 -28.68
N ARG A 671 3.19 -31.12 -28.39
CA ARG A 671 4.09 -31.02 -27.21
C ARG A 671 3.37 -31.31 -25.90
N THR A 672 2.13 -30.84 -25.77
CA THR A 672 1.32 -31.03 -24.56
C THR A 672 0.94 -32.51 -24.36
N TYR A 673 0.62 -33.24 -25.44
CA TYR A 673 0.36 -34.69 -25.36
C TYR A 673 1.58 -35.46 -24.88
N ASP A 674 2.77 -35.09 -25.37
CA ASP A 674 4.03 -35.72 -24.96
C ASP A 674 4.32 -35.46 -23.48
N MET A 675 4.10 -34.22 -23.01
CA MET A 675 4.21 -33.87 -21.59
C MET A 675 3.29 -34.75 -20.71
N PHE A 676 2.01 -34.91 -21.07
CA PHE A 676 1.09 -35.78 -20.31
C PHE A 676 1.44 -37.27 -20.41
N SER A 677 2.04 -37.71 -21.52
CA SER A 677 2.50 -39.09 -21.68
C SER A 677 3.66 -39.45 -20.74
N ARG A 678 4.44 -38.45 -20.29
CA ARG A 678 5.47 -38.62 -19.23
C ARG A 678 4.85 -38.83 -17.84
N VAL A 679 3.64 -38.33 -17.60
CA VAL A 679 2.88 -38.64 -16.36
C VAL A 679 2.33 -40.06 -16.46
N ASP A 680 1.57 -40.34 -17.52
CA ASP A 680 0.97 -41.66 -17.79
C ASP A 680 0.66 -41.77 -19.29
N ALA A 681 1.12 -42.84 -19.93
CA ALA A 681 0.92 -43.03 -21.37
C ALA A 681 -0.56 -43.11 -21.77
N GLY A 682 -1.41 -43.66 -20.89
CA GLY A 682 -2.85 -43.72 -21.09
C GLY A 682 -3.49 -42.34 -21.00
N LEU A 683 -3.05 -41.51 -20.04
CA LEU A 683 -3.49 -40.11 -19.92
C LEU A 683 -3.17 -39.30 -21.17
N GLY A 684 -1.91 -39.32 -21.63
CA GLY A 684 -1.50 -38.60 -22.84
C GLY A 684 -2.29 -39.02 -24.08
N LYS A 685 -2.50 -40.33 -24.25
CA LYS A 685 -3.33 -40.88 -25.34
C LYS A 685 -4.78 -40.42 -25.25
N ALA A 686 -5.40 -40.50 -24.08
CA ALA A 686 -6.80 -40.11 -23.87
C ALA A 686 -7.02 -38.61 -24.16
N ILE A 687 -6.12 -37.75 -23.67
CA ILE A 687 -6.16 -36.31 -23.94
C ILE A 687 -6.05 -36.06 -25.44
N LYS A 688 -5.09 -36.70 -26.13
CA LYS A 688 -4.92 -36.55 -27.58
C LYS A 688 -6.18 -36.95 -28.35
N GLU A 689 -6.72 -38.14 -28.09
CA GLU A 689 -7.90 -38.64 -28.77
C GLU A 689 -9.13 -37.75 -28.55
N GLN A 690 -9.32 -37.22 -27.33
CA GLN A 690 -10.45 -36.34 -27.06
C GLN A 690 -10.24 -34.93 -27.63
N THR A 691 -9.02 -34.39 -27.54
CA THR A 691 -8.71 -33.04 -28.04
C THR A 691 -8.90 -32.97 -29.54
N GLU A 692 -8.35 -33.92 -30.30
CA GLU A 692 -8.42 -33.91 -31.77
C GLU A 692 -9.85 -34.16 -32.31
N LYS A 693 -10.78 -34.69 -31.49
CA LYS A 693 -12.21 -34.74 -31.83
C LYS A 693 -12.90 -33.37 -31.71
N LEU A 694 -12.35 -32.46 -30.91
CA LEU A 694 -12.91 -31.13 -30.63
C LEU A 694 -12.33 -30.02 -31.51
N VAL A 695 -11.17 -30.27 -32.14
CA VAL A 695 -10.55 -29.34 -33.10
C VAL A 695 -11.50 -29.14 -34.28
N LYS A 696 -11.81 -27.88 -34.59
CA LYS A 696 -12.71 -27.48 -35.68
C LYS A 696 -11.96 -27.10 -36.94
#